data_AF-A0A9P6CMM1-F1
#
_entry.id   AF-A0A9P6CMM1-F1
#
_cell.length_a   1.000
_cell.length_b   1.000
_cell.length_c   1.000
_cell.angle_alpha   90.00
_cell.angle_beta   90.00
_cell.angle_gamma   90.00
#
_symmetry.space_group_name_H-M   'P 1'
#
loop_
_entity.id
_entity.type
_entity.pdbx_description
1 polymer ?
#
loop_
_entity_poly.entity_id
_entity_poly.type
_entity_poly.pdbx_seq_one_letter_code
_entity_poly.pdbx_strand_id
1 'polypeptide(L)'
;MLLDLPTELVVQIFFNLPPLDLLSCQLSCKYLHNVVRDSILLQYHMALIAAKASDNPCSTLPVSTKLAQLKEGDMAWAVLKPTSSVKIPVEHNPSGIYDLTGGVYLLGNSNRKDLHYIRLPSHADEKTEWNEIKVGRTIIDMGLCVYEHDLIAVVTTTPSSLTPNTFDIELVLFEFSTGKPHPQAQKHYIHVTNTRWEKPAIGIEIVGDNLVLILFYHRHEARPEDKVFVYNWRTAATKTCFSVPYNTYTGLIFLDEYTILLPNTQTSALDIFRIPSTPNLDSTAHIPLVSLSLPRLADGRTVGGISCRAEPNPIGAASYLDKKKEARERANISEEEEDMFPKRGYLASAEQAICIFALRVLGGQPGNPFGHTFTFVVHRNTINDVVHEFERKREGKAEADAYTTRPAIDAHAKKSLDAPEEGTPIPEAPSSPPRISWKDWGPSITRWFNSDSIPTRWITTTAGQRCVLIADSAPDTGFPYVVLDFNERNVFRMKRWQKARNLREKQRERRSRTLDREREIEETMEWAETSQSETQTTEESEAETGDDDDEESWYDIDPEDEDEDQEPVVHHSGMAMVEDEDLNETGTPGVIVESEDLGNGTESASASGVSVTPEASEEDSDIVLLADEAAVEAQVTQSEDHATQGDQSNADITMETEAEDANTSAPGPAPHSAPTRRVPLRSRGDPTINIERDPDNPLEGSDTTASRRIWCVTTSELVEPAETFAERVEGSLPYVACASGKTYPFNGVLLDEERILGIRVDFLDRIRQIEVHHFG
;
A
#
# COMPACT_ATOMS: atom_id res chain seq x y z
N MET A 1 -14.60 33.92 -29.35
CA MET A 1 -14.80 32.45 -29.21
C MET A 1 -13.56 31.86 -28.54
N LEU A 2 -13.65 30.63 -28.01
CA LEU A 2 -12.51 29.92 -27.39
C LEU A 2 -11.30 29.82 -28.35
N LEU A 3 -11.58 29.61 -29.64
CA LEU A 3 -10.58 29.47 -30.71
C LEU A 3 -9.89 30.79 -31.10
N ASP A 4 -10.35 31.94 -30.58
CA ASP A 4 -9.75 33.26 -30.83
C ASP A 4 -8.77 33.68 -29.72
N LEU A 5 -8.59 32.83 -28.70
CA LEU A 5 -7.66 33.08 -27.59
C LEU A 5 -6.24 32.61 -27.95
N PRO A 6 -5.19 33.25 -27.40
CA PRO A 6 -3.85 32.70 -27.41
C PRO A 6 -3.82 31.28 -26.83
N THR A 7 -3.00 30.40 -27.42
CA THR A 7 -2.92 28.97 -27.07
C THR A 7 -2.58 28.77 -25.59
N GLU A 8 -1.81 29.68 -24.99
CA GLU A 8 -1.46 29.70 -23.58
C GLU A 8 -2.70 29.82 -22.68
N LEU A 9 -3.68 30.65 -23.07
CA LEU A 9 -4.95 30.77 -22.35
C LEU A 9 -5.85 29.56 -22.58
N VAL A 10 -5.85 28.98 -23.78
CA VAL A 10 -6.57 27.71 -24.05
C VAL A 10 -6.00 26.59 -23.19
N VAL A 11 -4.68 26.50 -23.04
CA VAL A 11 -4.01 25.54 -22.14
C VAL A 11 -4.40 25.78 -20.67
N GLN A 12 -4.44 27.02 -20.19
CA GLN A 12 -4.85 27.31 -18.81
C GLN A 12 -6.34 27.00 -18.56
N ILE A 13 -7.22 27.24 -19.54
CA ILE A 13 -8.63 26.82 -19.46
C ILE A 13 -8.71 25.28 -19.38
N PHE A 14 -7.98 24.57 -20.26
CA PHE A 14 -7.95 23.12 -20.34
C PHE A 14 -7.35 22.43 -19.10
N PHE A 15 -6.40 23.06 -18.42
CA PHE A 15 -5.84 22.57 -17.16
C PHE A 15 -6.84 22.63 -15.98
N ASN A 16 -7.94 23.37 -16.13
CA ASN A 16 -9.01 23.48 -15.13
C ASN A 16 -10.29 22.72 -15.55
N LEU A 17 -10.24 21.91 -16.61
CA LEU A 17 -11.37 21.08 -17.05
C LEU A 17 -11.36 19.70 -16.36
N PRO A 18 -12.53 19.12 -16.04
CA PRO A 18 -12.66 17.71 -15.71
C PRO A 18 -12.03 16.80 -16.79
N PRO A 19 -11.52 15.60 -16.43
CA PRO A 19 -10.79 14.74 -17.38
C PRO A 19 -11.62 14.34 -18.61
N LEU A 20 -12.93 14.12 -18.42
CA LEU A 20 -13.86 13.77 -19.50
C LEU A 20 -14.13 14.94 -20.46
N ASP A 21 -14.13 16.18 -19.95
CA ASP A 21 -14.31 17.38 -20.77
C ASP A 21 -13.04 17.67 -21.58
N LEU A 22 -11.86 17.46 -20.99
CA LEU A 22 -10.58 17.57 -21.69
C LEU A 22 -10.45 16.55 -22.85
N LEU A 23 -10.86 15.30 -22.62
CA LEU A 23 -10.97 14.27 -23.67
C LEU A 23 -12.00 14.68 -24.75
N SER A 24 -13.15 15.21 -24.35
CA SER A 24 -14.19 15.71 -25.27
C SER A 24 -13.68 16.87 -26.13
N CYS A 25 -12.86 17.76 -25.57
CA CYS A 25 -12.17 18.80 -26.33
C CYS A 25 -11.20 18.23 -27.38
N GLN A 26 -10.46 17.15 -27.10
CA GLN A 26 -9.62 16.48 -28.11
C GLN A 26 -10.41 15.89 -29.27
N LEU A 27 -11.65 15.44 -29.05
CA LEU A 27 -12.51 14.88 -30.10
C LEU A 27 -13.18 15.96 -30.96
N SER A 28 -13.31 17.19 -30.46
CA SER A 28 -14.06 18.27 -31.10
C SER A 28 -13.44 18.83 -32.39
N CYS A 29 -12.12 19.07 -32.42
CA CYS A 29 -11.43 19.55 -33.62
C CYS A 29 -9.90 19.36 -33.57
N LYS A 30 -9.25 19.39 -34.75
CA LYS A 30 -7.79 19.20 -34.89
C LYS A 30 -6.94 20.23 -34.13
N TYR A 31 -7.41 21.47 -33.96
CA TYR A 31 -6.68 22.47 -33.19
C TYR A 31 -6.65 22.09 -31.71
N LEU A 32 -7.81 21.84 -31.09
CA LEU A 32 -7.89 21.51 -29.67
C LEU A 32 -7.25 20.14 -29.37
N HIS A 33 -7.35 19.17 -30.29
CA HIS A 33 -6.57 17.93 -30.24
C HIS A 33 -5.05 18.20 -30.14
N ASN A 34 -4.50 19.02 -31.05
CA ASN A 34 -3.09 19.38 -31.04
C ASN A 34 -2.70 20.12 -29.76
N VAL A 35 -3.52 21.08 -29.29
CA VAL A 35 -3.25 21.83 -28.04
C VAL A 35 -3.10 20.90 -26.84
N VAL A 36 -3.95 19.88 -26.69
CA VAL A 36 -3.83 18.89 -25.60
C VAL A 36 -2.63 17.97 -25.80
N ARG A 37 -2.38 17.49 -27.03
CA ARG A 37 -1.28 16.58 -27.35
C ARG A 37 0.10 17.22 -27.17
N ASP A 38 0.27 18.44 -27.67
CA ASP A 38 1.56 19.12 -27.79
C ASP A 38 1.90 19.95 -26.52
N SER A 39 0.94 20.20 -25.64
CA SER A 39 1.16 20.89 -24.36
C SER A 39 1.66 19.93 -23.29
N ILE A 40 2.94 20.02 -22.93
CA ILE A 40 3.58 19.22 -21.87
C ILE A 40 2.84 19.32 -20.52
N LEU A 41 2.24 20.49 -20.22
CA LEU A 41 1.47 20.73 -19.00
C LEU A 41 0.15 19.93 -18.99
N LEU A 42 -0.54 19.85 -20.13
CA LEU A 42 -1.77 19.06 -20.24
C LEU A 42 -1.48 17.56 -20.28
N GLN A 43 -0.41 17.14 -20.98
CA GLN A 43 0.05 15.76 -20.96
C GLN A 43 0.42 15.30 -19.54
N TYR A 44 1.13 16.14 -18.76
CA TYR A 44 1.47 15.85 -17.37
C TYR A 44 0.23 15.81 -16.47
N HIS A 45 -0.69 16.77 -16.59
CA HIS A 45 -1.96 16.76 -15.86
C HIS A 45 -2.79 15.49 -16.14
N MET A 46 -2.93 15.09 -17.41
CA MET A 46 -3.62 13.86 -17.81
C MET A 46 -2.92 12.58 -17.32
N ALA A 47 -1.60 12.60 -17.15
CA ALA A 47 -0.82 11.50 -16.59
C ALA A 47 -0.94 11.41 -15.06
N LEU A 48 -0.99 12.54 -14.33
CA LEU A 48 -1.27 12.55 -12.90
C LEU A 48 -2.66 11.97 -12.60
N ILE A 49 -3.68 12.40 -13.35
CA ILE A 49 -5.02 11.83 -13.31
C ILE A 49 -4.99 10.32 -13.64
N ALA A 50 -4.17 9.90 -14.60
CA ALA A 50 -4.02 8.49 -14.98
C ALA A 50 -3.51 7.63 -13.82
N ALA A 51 -2.48 8.11 -13.11
CA ALA A 51 -1.79 7.39 -12.06
C ALA A 51 -2.46 7.52 -10.67
N LYS A 52 -3.57 8.27 -10.57
CA LYS A 52 -4.20 8.68 -9.30
C LYS A 52 -3.17 9.39 -8.39
N ALA A 53 -2.39 10.29 -9.01
CA ALA A 53 -1.27 11.02 -8.43
C ALA A 53 -1.53 12.54 -8.41
N SER A 54 -0.73 13.27 -7.64
CA SER A 54 -0.69 14.74 -7.58
C SER A 54 0.70 15.26 -7.91
N ASP A 55 0.81 16.49 -8.40
CA ASP A 55 2.11 17.15 -8.60
C ASP A 55 2.80 17.36 -7.25
N ASN A 56 4.09 17.05 -7.13
CA ASN A 56 4.85 17.38 -5.93
C ASN A 56 5.22 18.88 -5.98
N PRO A 57 4.64 19.75 -5.12
CA PRO A 57 4.94 21.17 -5.16
C PRO A 57 6.40 21.46 -4.79
N CYS A 58 7.01 20.62 -3.95
CA CYS A 58 8.39 20.80 -3.48
C CYS A 58 9.44 20.39 -4.52
N SER A 59 9.07 19.65 -5.57
CA SER A 59 9.99 19.23 -6.61
C SER A 59 10.30 20.36 -7.60
N THR A 60 11.55 20.79 -7.64
CA THR A 60 12.12 21.75 -8.61
C THR A 60 12.21 21.23 -10.05
N LEU A 61 12.01 19.92 -10.28
CA LEU A 61 12.13 19.29 -11.60
C LEU A 61 11.19 19.90 -12.66
N PRO A 62 11.67 20.15 -13.90
CA PRO A 62 10.83 20.59 -15.01
C PRO A 62 9.67 19.64 -15.30
N VAL A 63 8.52 20.18 -15.72
CA VAL A 63 7.29 19.40 -16.03
C VAL A 63 7.54 18.28 -17.05
N SER A 64 8.45 18.48 -18.00
CA SER A 64 8.89 17.43 -18.94
C SER A 64 9.58 16.25 -18.24
N THR A 65 10.42 16.53 -17.25
CA THR A 65 11.11 15.52 -16.44
C THR A 65 10.14 14.82 -15.49
N LYS A 66 9.21 15.57 -14.87
CA LYS A 66 8.13 15.01 -14.04
C LYS A 66 7.26 14.04 -14.83
N LEU A 67 6.93 14.36 -16.09
CA LEU A 67 6.18 13.48 -16.99
C LEU A 67 7.00 12.25 -17.43
N ALA A 68 8.30 12.41 -17.68
CA ALA A 68 9.18 11.28 -18.00
C ALA A 68 9.24 10.27 -16.85
N GLN A 69 9.57 10.72 -15.63
CA GLN A 69 9.57 9.90 -14.42
C GLN A 69 8.23 9.17 -14.23
N LEU A 70 7.10 9.89 -14.37
CA LEU A 70 5.77 9.31 -14.19
C LEU A 70 5.43 8.23 -15.24
N LYS A 71 5.85 8.41 -16.51
CA LYS A 71 5.67 7.39 -17.55
C LYS A 71 6.61 6.20 -17.34
N GLU A 72 7.87 6.44 -16.99
CA GLU A 72 8.88 5.41 -16.77
C GLU A 72 8.53 4.52 -15.57
N GLY A 73 8.13 5.14 -14.45
CA GLY A 73 7.62 4.45 -13.26
C GLY A 73 6.35 3.65 -13.54
N ASP A 74 5.35 4.23 -14.21
CA ASP A 74 4.11 3.51 -14.56
C ASP A 74 4.36 2.30 -15.48
N MET A 75 5.30 2.38 -16.42
CA MET A 75 5.75 1.21 -17.21
C MET A 75 6.49 0.17 -16.35
N ALA A 76 7.39 0.60 -15.46
CA ALA A 76 8.16 -0.29 -14.58
C ALA A 76 7.24 -1.06 -13.61
N TRP A 77 6.27 -0.38 -13.02
CA TRP A 77 5.23 -0.95 -12.16
C TRP A 77 4.32 -1.92 -12.93
N ALA A 78 3.85 -1.56 -14.13
CA ALA A 78 2.92 -2.39 -14.92
C ALA A 78 3.44 -3.79 -15.29
N VAL A 79 4.76 -3.99 -15.28
CA VAL A 79 5.42 -5.28 -15.61
C VAL A 79 6.27 -5.85 -14.46
N LEU A 80 6.26 -5.15 -13.32
CA LEU A 80 7.03 -5.36 -12.09
C LEU A 80 8.53 -5.59 -12.34
N LYS A 81 9.14 -4.66 -13.09
CA LYS A 81 10.57 -4.64 -13.42
C LYS A 81 11.23 -3.41 -12.78
N PRO A 82 11.99 -3.55 -11.69
CA PRO A 82 12.64 -2.40 -11.06
C PRO A 82 13.75 -1.81 -11.96
N THR A 83 13.95 -0.50 -11.83
CA THR A 83 15.00 0.28 -12.49
C THR A 83 16.34 0.17 -11.79
N SER A 84 16.36 -0.03 -10.46
CA SER A 84 17.57 -0.34 -9.70
C SER A 84 17.28 -1.24 -8.49
N SER A 85 18.33 -1.84 -7.91
CA SER A 85 18.23 -2.72 -6.74
C SER A 85 19.45 -2.53 -5.84
N VAL A 86 19.25 -2.27 -4.54
CA VAL A 86 20.33 -2.04 -3.56
C VAL A 86 20.13 -2.92 -2.33
N LYS A 87 21.21 -3.57 -1.85
CA LYS A 87 21.21 -4.36 -0.60
C LYS A 87 21.88 -3.57 0.50
N ILE A 88 21.16 -3.37 1.60
CA ILE A 88 21.60 -2.57 2.74
C ILE A 88 21.64 -3.48 3.98
N PRO A 89 22.81 -3.70 4.61
CA PRO A 89 22.91 -4.44 5.86
C PRO A 89 22.35 -3.61 7.04
N VAL A 90 21.81 -4.29 8.05
CA VAL A 90 21.47 -3.68 9.34
C VAL A 90 22.61 -3.97 10.31
N GLU A 91 23.46 -2.96 10.52
CA GLU A 91 24.71 -3.12 11.31
C GLU A 91 24.48 -3.06 12.83
N HIS A 92 23.36 -2.46 13.27
CA HIS A 92 22.93 -2.45 14.65
C HIS A 92 22.10 -3.71 15.00
N ASN A 93 21.74 -3.88 16.28
CA ASN A 93 20.76 -4.87 16.70
C ASN A 93 19.39 -4.19 16.81
N PRO A 94 18.43 -4.43 15.90
CA PRO A 94 17.09 -3.85 16.02
C PRO A 94 16.23 -4.59 17.05
N SER A 95 15.15 -3.94 17.43
CA SER A 95 13.98 -4.49 18.10
C SER A 95 12.84 -4.71 17.09
N GLY A 96 11.66 -5.12 17.55
CA GLY A 96 10.46 -5.20 16.71
C GLY A 96 9.81 -3.86 16.34
N ILE A 97 10.37 -2.71 16.75
CA ILE A 97 9.91 -1.39 16.29
C ILE A 97 10.52 -1.10 14.92
N TYR A 98 9.70 -0.80 13.92
CA TYR A 98 10.11 -0.29 12.63
C TYR A 98 8.97 0.49 11.96
N ASP A 99 9.30 1.35 10.99
CA ASP A 99 8.31 2.01 10.12
C ASP A 99 8.93 2.46 8.79
N LEU A 100 8.09 2.78 7.80
CA LEU A 100 8.47 3.19 6.44
C LEU A 100 7.60 4.37 5.99
N THR A 101 8.19 5.53 5.70
CA THR A 101 7.44 6.67 5.15
C THR A 101 8.27 7.48 4.14
N GLY A 102 7.68 7.84 3.01
CA GLY A 102 8.24 8.84 2.08
C GLY A 102 9.63 8.58 1.47
N GLY A 103 10.16 7.36 1.53
CA GLY A 103 11.55 7.04 1.17
C GLY A 103 12.53 7.03 2.36
N VAL A 104 12.01 6.99 3.60
CA VAL A 104 12.77 6.84 4.85
C VAL A 104 12.34 5.56 5.54
N TYR A 105 13.31 4.71 5.90
CA TYR A 105 13.07 3.50 6.69
C TYR A 105 13.70 3.62 8.07
N LEU A 106 12.98 3.22 9.11
CA LEU A 106 13.37 3.41 10.51
C LEU A 106 13.28 2.09 11.30
N LEU A 107 14.24 1.86 12.18
CA LEU A 107 14.38 0.70 13.07
C LEU A 107 14.66 1.17 14.51
N GLY A 108 13.85 0.76 15.48
CA GLY A 108 14.14 1.00 16.89
C GLY A 108 15.17 0.01 17.43
N ASN A 109 16.23 0.48 18.09
CA ASN A 109 17.32 -0.34 18.61
C ASN A 109 16.83 -1.33 19.70
N SER A 110 17.47 -2.49 19.78
CA SER A 110 17.30 -3.51 20.83
C SER A 110 17.41 -2.98 22.27
N ASN A 111 18.16 -1.90 22.49
CA ASN A 111 18.25 -1.22 23.79
C ASN A 111 16.99 -0.40 24.16
N ARG A 112 16.05 -0.24 23.21
CA ARG A 112 14.80 0.52 23.31
C ARG A 112 14.98 1.97 23.74
N LYS A 113 16.07 2.65 23.35
CA LYS A 113 16.34 4.07 23.66
C LYS A 113 16.72 4.94 22.47
N ASP A 114 17.17 4.31 21.39
CA ASP A 114 17.64 4.98 20.18
C ASP A 114 16.89 4.44 18.95
N LEU A 115 16.61 5.30 17.98
CA LEU A 115 16.01 4.95 16.71
C LEU A 115 17.05 5.15 15.61
N HIS A 116 17.30 4.13 14.80
CA HIS A 116 18.15 4.24 13.62
C HIS A 116 17.28 4.45 12.38
N TYR A 117 17.69 5.33 11.47
CA TYR A 117 16.98 5.55 10.22
C TYR A 117 17.92 5.64 9.02
N ILE A 118 17.39 5.40 7.83
CA ILE A 118 18.13 5.49 6.58
C ILE A 118 17.25 6.08 5.48
N ARG A 119 17.82 7.00 4.70
CA ARG A 119 17.21 7.44 3.44
C ARG A 119 17.39 6.33 2.41
N LEU A 120 16.30 5.87 1.84
CA LEU A 120 16.29 4.80 0.86
C LEU A 120 16.76 5.34 -0.50
N PRO A 121 17.63 4.60 -1.21
CA PRO A 121 18.19 5.07 -2.46
C PRO A 121 17.12 5.10 -3.57
N SER A 122 17.30 5.99 -4.53
CA SER A 122 16.62 5.97 -5.83
C SER A 122 17.50 5.40 -6.94
N HIS A 123 18.82 5.38 -6.75
CA HIS A 123 19.79 4.85 -7.74
C HIS A 123 20.79 3.88 -7.13
N ALA A 124 21.32 2.95 -7.94
CA ALA A 124 22.20 1.88 -7.47
C ALA A 124 23.53 2.38 -6.88
N ASP A 125 24.02 3.53 -7.34
CA ASP A 125 25.29 4.14 -6.94
C ASP A 125 25.14 5.12 -5.75
N GLU A 126 23.92 5.29 -5.24
CA GLU A 126 23.64 6.20 -4.13
C GLU A 126 24.12 5.62 -2.80
N LYS A 127 24.96 6.38 -2.08
CA LYS A 127 25.44 5.99 -0.76
C LYS A 127 24.30 6.07 0.26
N THR A 128 24.23 5.06 1.12
CA THR A 128 23.21 4.94 2.16
C THR A 128 23.90 4.78 3.51
N GLU A 129 23.46 5.53 4.52
CA GLU A 129 24.08 5.59 5.85
C GLU A 129 23.02 5.58 6.96
N TRP A 130 23.26 4.76 7.98
CA TRP A 130 22.37 4.63 9.14
C TRP A 130 22.60 5.78 10.12
N ASN A 131 21.64 6.70 10.17
CA ASN A 131 21.58 7.81 11.11
C ASN A 131 20.91 7.39 12.43
N GLU A 132 21.06 8.17 13.50
CA GLU A 132 20.62 7.80 14.85
C GLU A 132 19.94 8.97 15.59
N ILE A 133 18.71 8.76 16.05
CA ILE A 133 17.94 9.68 16.92
C ILE A 133 17.93 9.11 18.34
N LYS A 134 18.52 9.86 19.28
CA LYS A 134 18.67 9.44 20.68
C LYS A 134 17.52 9.96 21.54
N VAL A 135 16.56 9.09 21.87
CA VAL A 135 15.35 9.45 22.64
C VAL A 135 15.64 9.50 24.15
N GLY A 136 16.64 8.74 24.63
CA GLY A 136 17.11 8.77 26.02
C GLY A 136 16.15 8.16 27.06
N ARG A 137 14.95 7.76 26.65
CA ARG A 137 13.88 7.13 27.45
C ARG A 137 13.51 5.78 26.83
N THR A 138 12.86 4.91 27.60
CA THR A 138 12.40 3.61 27.07
C THR A 138 11.28 3.80 26.06
N ILE A 139 11.54 3.47 24.80
CA ILE A 139 10.61 3.58 23.68
C ILE A 139 9.61 2.42 23.72
N ILE A 140 8.33 2.74 23.59
CA ILE A 140 7.26 1.78 23.31
C ILE A 140 7.12 1.63 21.79
N ASP A 141 6.91 2.75 21.09
CA ASP A 141 6.68 2.82 19.65
C ASP A 141 6.86 4.27 19.14
N MET A 142 6.65 4.56 17.85
CA MET A 142 6.56 5.93 17.32
C MET A 142 5.50 6.08 16.22
N GLY A 143 5.09 7.33 15.97
CA GLY A 143 4.33 7.74 14.78
C GLY A 143 5.13 8.75 13.95
N LEU A 144 5.06 8.62 12.63
CA LEU A 144 5.79 9.46 11.68
C LEU A 144 4.87 10.43 10.93
N CYS A 145 5.33 11.66 10.73
CA CYS A 145 4.67 12.69 9.92
C CYS A 145 5.72 13.49 9.12
N VAL A 146 6.77 12.80 8.67
CA VAL A 146 8.00 13.41 8.11
C VAL A 146 7.68 14.26 6.88
N TYR A 147 6.91 13.74 5.92
CA TYR A 147 6.57 14.54 4.73
C TYR A 147 5.70 15.76 5.04
N GLU A 148 4.87 15.76 6.08
CA GLU A 148 3.98 16.90 6.35
C GLU A 148 4.62 17.99 7.19
N HIS A 149 5.33 17.61 8.25
CA HIS A 149 5.83 18.55 9.27
C HIS A 149 7.29 18.33 9.67
N ASP A 150 8.01 17.39 9.05
CA ASP A 150 9.30 16.87 9.56
C ASP A 150 9.21 16.35 11.01
N LEU A 151 8.08 15.72 11.36
CA LEU A 151 7.76 15.33 12.74
C LEU A 151 7.90 13.81 12.96
N ILE A 152 8.52 13.44 14.08
CA ILE A 152 8.41 12.13 14.71
C ILE A 152 7.90 12.27 16.15
N ALA A 153 6.85 11.52 16.49
CA ALA A 153 6.26 11.46 17.81
C ALA A 153 6.54 10.10 18.45
N VAL A 154 7.50 10.06 19.38
CA VAL A 154 7.91 8.81 20.04
C VAL A 154 7.09 8.59 21.31
N VAL A 155 6.44 7.44 21.44
CA VAL A 155 5.75 7.02 22.67
C VAL A 155 6.78 6.37 23.60
N THR A 156 6.91 6.90 24.82
CA THR A 156 7.89 6.47 25.81
C THR A 156 7.23 6.06 27.14
N THR A 157 7.92 5.23 27.91
CA THR A 157 7.51 4.76 29.24
C THR A 157 8.62 5.00 30.25
N THR A 158 8.27 5.50 31.43
CA THR A 158 9.20 5.71 32.56
C THR A 158 8.53 5.37 33.88
N PRO A 159 9.20 4.70 34.84
CA PRO A 159 8.67 4.48 36.19
C PRO A 159 8.31 5.82 36.85
N SER A 160 7.14 5.90 37.48
CA SER A 160 6.63 7.17 38.00
C SER A 160 7.26 7.58 39.33
N SER A 161 7.83 8.78 39.36
CA SER A 161 8.38 9.40 40.58
C SER A 161 7.31 9.82 41.60
N LEU A 162 6.03 9.85 41.20
CA LEU A 162 4.92 10.32 42.05
C LEU A 162 4.09 9.18 42.66
N THR A 163 4.02 8.04 41.99
CA THR A 163 3.16 6.91 42.37
C THR A 163 3.91 5.58 42.24
N PRO A 164 4.25 4.91 43.35
CA PRO A 164 4.94 3.62 43.33
C PRO A 164 4.21 2.56 42.49
N ASN A 165 4.98 1.72 41.81
CA ASN A 165 4.49 0.62 40.95
C ASN A 165 3.54 1.09 39.82
N THR A 166 3.79 2.30 39.30
CA THR A 166 3.15 2.83 38.08
C THR A 166 4.20 3.41 37.13
N PHE A 167 3.79 3.61 35.89
CA PHE A 167 4.59 4.11 34.79
C PHE A 167 3.87 5.28 34.14
N ASP A 168 4.62 6.35 33.87
CA ASP A 168 4.15 7.49 33.09
C ASP A 168 4.42 7.23 31.62
N ILE A 169 3.35 7.28 30.81
CA ILE A 169 3.39 7.17 29.35
C ILE A 169 3.42 8.59 28.78
N GLU A 170 4.43 8.90 27.98
CA GLU A 170 4.65 10.25 27.43
C GLU A 170 4.98 10.22 25.93
N LEU A 171 4.36 11.11 25.16
CA LEU A 171 4.79 11.44 23.80
C LEU A 171 5.97 12.41 23.85
N VAL A 172 6.99 12.15 23.05
CA VAL A 172 8.18 12.99 22.88
C VAL A 172 8.28 13.41 21.41
N LEU A 173 8.21 14.71 21.14
CA LEU A 173 8.08 15.26 19.78
C LEU A 173 9.41 15.82 19.28
N PHE A 174 9.99 15.23 18.23
CA PHE A 174 11.23 15.68 17.60
C PHE A 174 11.00 16.14 16.16
N GLU A 175 11.79 17.12 15.75
CA GLU A 175 12.12 17.44 14.36
C GLU A 175 13.00 16.30 13.82
N PHE A 176 12.56 15.65 12.74
CA PHE A 176 13.13 14.41 12.25
C PHE A 176 14.50 14.65 11.60
N SER A 177 14.61 15.66 10.73
CA SER A 177 15.85 16.04 10.05
C SER A 177 16.99 16.39 11.01
N THR A 178 16.68 16.98 12.17
CA THR A 178 17.72 17.46 13.12
C THR A 178 17.85 16.61 14.38
N GLY A 179 16.90 15.72 14.68
CA GLY A 179 16.81 14.95 15.92
C GLY A 179 16.57 15.79 17.19
N LYS A 180 16.16 17.06 17.06
CA LYS A 180 15.98 18.01 18.17
C LYS A 180 14.50 18.14 18.57
N PRO A 181 14.18 18.73 19.74
CA PRO A 181 12.79 19.07 20.09
C PRO A 181 12.09 19.86 18.99
N HIS A 182 10.92 19.39 18.55
CA HIS A 182 10.25 19.92 17.36
C HIS A 182 9.91 21.42 17.49
N PRO A 183 10.41 22.32 16.62
CA PRO A 183 10.35 23.77 16.86
C PRO A 183 8.92 24.34 16.83
N GLN A 184 8.01 23.69 16.11
CA GLN A 184 6.60 24.09 16.02
C GLN A 184 5.74 23.51 17.16
N ALA A 185 6.31 22.74 18.10
CA ALA A 185 5.59 22.18 19.24
C ALA A 185 5.81 23.03 20.51
N GLN A 186 4.72 23.52 21.11
CA GLN A 186 4.73 24.29 22.36
C GLN A 186 5.25 23.48 23.56
N LYS A 187 5.23 22.15 23.47
CA LYS A 187 5.82 21.23 24.44
C LYS A 187 6.51 20.09 23.70
N HIS A 188 7.78 19.85 24.02
CA HIS A 188 8.52 18.67 23.57
C HIS A 188 7.96 17.37 24.18
N TYR A 189 7.40 17.45 25.39
CA TYR A 189 6.79 16.33 26.12
C TYR A 189 5.28 16.54 26.28
N ILE A 190 4.49 15.50 25.99
CA ILE A 190 3.05 15.44 26.32
C ILE A 190 2.81 14.19 27.16
N HIS A 191 2.49 14.39 28.44
CA HIS A 191 2.04 13.29 29.30
C HIS A 191 0.69 12.75 28.81
N VAL A 192 0.62 11.44 28.57
CA VAL A 192 -0.57 10.75 28.06
C VAL A 192 -1.38 10.18 29.23
N THR A 193 -0.77 9.34 30.05
CA THR A 193 -1.44 8.71 31.21
C THR A 193 -0.42 8.12 32.18
N ASN A 194 -0.76 8.10 33.47
CA ASN A 194 -0.12 7.23 34.45
C ASN A 194 -0.86 5.87 34.49
N THR A 195 -0.14 4.75 34.47
CA THR A 195 -0.71 3.41 34.38
C THR A 195 0.10 2.37 35.17
N ARG A 196 -0.54 1.27 35.57
CA ARG A 196 0.16 0.11 36.16
C ARG A 196 0.83 -0.78 35.10
N TRP A 197 0.56 -0.52 33.82
CA TRP A 197 0.93 -1.38 32.71
C TRP A 197 1.99 -0.69 31.83
N GLU A 198 3.27 -0.96 32.11
CA GLU A 198 4.45 -0.31 31.50
C GLU A 198 4.45 -0.28 29.96
N LYS A 199 3.97 -1.37 29.34
CA LYS A 199 4.14 -1.69 27.92
C LYS A 199 2.79 -1.93 27.22
N PRO A 200 1.99 -0.89 26.92
CA PRO A 200 0.91 -0.99 25.95
C PRO A 200 1.47 -1.29 24.55
N ALA A 201 0.65 -1.89 23.70
CA ALA A 201 0.79 -1.80 22.26
C ALA A 201 0.13 -0.49 21.76
N ILE A 202 0.61 0.03 20.63
CA ILE A 202 0.29 1.37 20.16
C ILE A 202 -0.39 1.30 18.79
N GLY A 203 -1.39 2.16 18.59
CA GLY A 203 -1.75 2.67 17.27
C GLY A 203 -1.56 4.18 17.27
N ILE A 204 -0.77 4.74 16.37
CA ILE A 204 -0.52 6.18 16.29
C ILE A 204 -0.46 6.63 14.83
N GLU A 205 -1.21 7.69 14.51
CA GLU A 205 -1.23 8.33 13.19
C GLU A 205 -1.33 9.85 13.36
N ILE A 206 -0.78 10.61 12.40
CA ILE A 206 -0.68 12.07 12.46
C ILE A 206 -1.02 12.68 11.10
N VAL A 207 -1.99 13.59 11.07
CA VAL A 207 -2.42 14.34 9.88
C VAL A 207 -2.73 15.79 10.24
N GLY A 208 -2.04 16.73 9.60
CA GLY A 208 -2.14 18.15 9.91
C GLY A 208 -1.84 18.39 11.40
N ASP A 209 -2.66 19.19 12.05
CA ASP A 209 -2.55 19.47 13.49
C ASP A 209 -2.94 18.28 14.39
N ASN A 210 -3.49 17.20 13.85
CA ASN A 210 -4.09 16.11 14.60
C ASN A 210 -3.11 14.96 14.83
N LEU A 211 -2.90 14.57 16.09
CA LEU A 211 -2.26 13.31 16.47
C LEU A 211 -3.31 12.45 17.18
N VAL A 212 -3.53 11.23 16.68
CA VAL A 212 -4.39 10.23 17.33
C VAL A 212 -3.53 9.13 17.89
N LEU A 213 -3.78 8.74 19.13
CA LEU A 213 -3.03 7.74 19.87
C LEU A 213 -4.00 6.73 20.52
N ILE A 214 -3.75 5.45 20.28
CA ILE A 214 -4.45 4.31 20.88
C ILE A 214 -3.46 3.56 21.76
N LEU A 215 -3.82 3.31 23.01
CA LEU A 215 -3.12 2.41 23.93
C LEU A 215 -3.99 1.15 24.10
N PHE A 216 -3.50 -0.02 23.70
CA PHE A 216 -4.20 -1.30 23.87
C PHE A 216 -3.26 -2.38 24.42
N TYR A 217 -3.81 -3.46 24.99
CA TYR A 217 -3.02 -4.39 25.82
C TYR A 217 -3.07 -5.84 25.33
N HIS A 218 -2.55 -6.10 24.12
CA HIS A 218 -2.65 -7.39 23.45
C HIS A 218 -2.21 -8.59 24.33
N ARG A 219 -3.10 -9.58 24.49
CA ARG A 219 -2.98 -10.79 25.33
C ARG A 219 -2.72 -10.59 26.84
N HIS A 220 -2.82 -9.36 27.36
CA HIS A 220 -2.59 -9.09 28.78
C HIS A 220 -3.66 -9.71 29.70
N GLU A 221 -3.24 -10.54 30.65
CA GLU A 221 -4.15 -11.35 31.50
C GLU A 221 -5.19 -10.52 32.26
N ALA A 222 -4.78 -9.37 32.83
CA ALA A 222 -5.66 -8.50 33.60
C ALA A 222 -6.72 -7.74 32.77
N ARG A 223 -6.70 -7.89 31.43
CA ARG A 223 -7.63 -7.26 30.47
C ARG A 223 -8.03 -5.80 30.78
N PRO A 224 -7.06 -4.88 30.90
CA PRO A 224 -7.36 -3.47 31.15
C PRO A 224 -8.08 -2.80 29.98
N GLU A 225 -8.78 -1.71 30.23
CA GLU A 225 -9.43 -0.91 29.17
C GLU A 225 -8.40 -0.36 28.17
N ASP A 226 -8.73 -0.43 26.88
CA ASP A 226 -7.99 0.30 25.84
C ASP A 226 -8.37 1.78 25.91
N LYS A 227 -7.47 2.67 25.49
CA LYS A 227 -7.70 4.13 25.52
C LYS A 227 -7.40 4.78 24.19
N VAL A 228 -8.28 5.67 23.76
CA VAL A 228 -8.10 6.52 22.58
C VAL A 228 -7.91 7.97 23.03
N PHE A 229 -6.93 8.65 22.45
CA PHE A 229 -6.62 10.05 22.67
C PHE A 229 -6.48 10.76 21.32
N VAL A 230 -6.99 11.99 21.23
CA VAL A 230 -6.80 12.88 20.07
C VAL A 230 -6.25 14.20 20.60
N TYR A 231 -5.11 14.61 20.07
CA TYR A 231 -4.42 15.85 20.44
C TYR A 231 -4.32 16.80 19.24
N ASN A 232 -4.30 18.10 19.52
CA ASN A 232 -3.56 19.04 18.71
C ASN A 232 -2.08 18.94 19.14
N TRP A 233 -1.20 18.39 18.30
CA TRP A 233 0.18 18.11 18.71
C TRP A 233 1.00 19.39 18.92
N ARG A 234 0.76 20.44 18.12
CA ARG A 234 1.44 21.74 18.21
C ARG A 234 1.24 22.42 19.57
N THR A 235 0.03 22.38 20.10
CA THR A 235 -0.36 23.03 21.37
C THR A 235 -0.36 22.08 22.56
N ALA A 236 -0.21 20.78 22.34
CA ALA A 236 -0.43 19.72 23.31
C ALA A 236 -1.83 19.77 23.98
N ALA A 237 -2.85 20.28 23.27
CA ALA A 237 -4.23 20.35 23.75
C ALA A 237 -4.98 19.07 23.37
N THR A 238 -5.60 18.41 24.34
CA THR A 238 -6.46 17.24 24.10
C THR A 238 -7.77 17.70 23.44
N LYS A 239 -8.04 17.23 22.22
CA LYS A 239 -9.31 17.44 21.51
C LYS A 239 -10.38 16.47 22.00
N THR A 240 -10.02 15.21 22.24
CA THR A 240 -10.86 14.25 22.95
C THR A 240 -10.03 13.10 23.52
N CYS A 241 -10.55 12.42 24.54
CA CYS A 241 -10.06 11.10 24.94
C CYS A 241 -11.18 10.29 25.59
N PHE A 242 -11.12 8.97 25.45
CA PHE A 242 -12.09 8.04 26.01
C PHE A 242 -11.45 6.65 26.23
N SER A 243 -12.06 5.86 27.12
CA SER A 243 -11.67 4.47 27.38
C SER A 243 -12.75 3.53 26.85
N VAL A 244 -12.36 2.35 26.37
CA VAL A 244 -13.24 1.33 25.80
C VAL A 244 -12.87 -0.07 26.34
N PRO A 245 -13.75 -1.08 26.20
CA PRO A 245 -13.44 -2.44 26.63
C PRO A 245 -12.14 -2.98 26.03
N TYR A 246 -11.51 -3.89 26.76
CA TYR A 246 -10.30 -4.59 26.35
C TYR A 246 -10.34 -5.13 24.91
N ASN A 247 -9.30 -4.85 24.12
CA ASN A 247 -9.12 -5.32 22.74
C ASN A 247 -10.33 -4.93 21.86
N THR A 248 -10.67 -3.63 21.84
CA THR A 248 -11.68 -3.02 20.97
C THR A 248 -11.06 -2.45 19.70
N TYR A 249 -10.08 -1.55 19.84
CA TYR A 249 -9.41 -0.89 18.73
C TYR A 249 -7.91 -1.20 18.76
N THR A 250 -7.40 -1.79 17.68
CA THR A 250 -6.00 -2.22 17.55
C THR A 250 -5.24 -1.52 16.42
N GLY A 251 -5.89 -0.57 15.76
CA GLY A 251 -5.36 0.23 14.66
C GLY A 251 -6.30 1.39 14.32
N LEU A 252 -5.85 2.26 13.43
CA LEU A 252 -6.58 3.43 12.95
C LEU A 252 -6.11 3.82 11.56
N ILE A 253 -6.94 4.57 10.82
CA ILE A 253 -6.55 5.32 9.63
C ILE A 253 -7.28 6.67 9.62
N PHE A 254 -6.64 7.69 9.04
CA PHE A 254 -7.34 8.90 8.61
C PHE A 254 -8.00 8.66 7.25
N LEU A 255 -9.24 9.14 7.08
CA LEU A 255 -9.99 9.16 5.83
C LEU A 255 -9.99 10.56 5.19
N ASP A 256 -9.99 11.60 6.02
CA ASP A 256 -9.68 13.00 5.70
C ASP A 256 -9.01 13.65 6.94
N GLU A 257 -8.56 14.91 6.86
CA GLU A 257 -7.89 15.62 7.98
C GLU A 257 -8.69 15.61 9.31
N TYR A 258 -10.02 15.51 9.24
CA TYR A 258 -10.96 15.59 10.35
C TYR A 258 -11.80 14.32 10.56
N THR A 259 -11.57 13.25 9.79
CA THR A 259 -12.35 12.00 9.87
C THR A 259 -11.44 10.80 9.97
N ILE A 260 -11.63 9.98 11.01
CA ILE A 260 -10.84 8.77 11.29
C ILE A 260 -11.73 7.54 11.34
N LEU A 261 -11.14 6.38 11.03
CA LEU A 261 -11.79 5.07 11.07
C LEU A 261 -11.00 4.15 12.00
N LEU A 262 -11.71 3.55 12.96
CA LEU A 262 -11.17 2.62 13.95
C LEU A 262 -11.83 1.24 13.76
N PRO A 263 -11.08 0.17 13.40
CA PRO A 263 -11.64 -1.17 13.29
C PRO A 263 -12.04 -1.73 14.66
N ASN A 264 -13.33 -2.00 14.87
CA ASN A 264 -13.88 -2.45 16.13
C ASN A 264 -13.98 -3.99 16.18
N THR A 265 -13.09 -4.59 16.97
CA THR A 265 -13.04 -6.04 17.19
C THR A 265 -14.22 -6.57 18.01
N GLN A 266 -14.80 -5.78 18.92
CA GLN A 266 -15.92 -6.19 19.78
C GLN A 266 -17.26 -6.20 19.01
N THR A 267 -17.46 -5.29 18.05
CA THR A 267 -18.73 -5.15 17.32
C THR A 267 -18.69 -5.71 15.90
N SER A 268 -17.51 -6.15 15.42
CA SER A 268 -17.26 -6.58 14.04
C SER A 268 -17.68 -5.52 13.02
N ALA A 269 -17.13 -4.30 13.18
CA ALA A 269 -17.45 -3.13 12.37
C ALA A 269 -16.23 -2.23 12.18
N LEU A 270 -16.33 -1.27 11.27
CA LEU A 270 -15.42 -0.14 11.14
C LEU A 270 -16.13 1.11 11.69
N ASP A 271 -15.67 1.63 12.83
CA ASP A 271 -16.31 2.76 13.51
C ASP A 271 -15.66 4.08 13.06
N ILE A 272 -16.47 5.00 12.54
CA ILE A 272 -16.01 6.25 11.94
C ILE A 272 -16.31 7.42 12.87
N PHE A 273 -15.29 8.22 13.17
CA PHE A 273 -15.37 9.36 14.08
C PHE A 273 -14.96 10.66 13.38
N ARG A 274 -15.69 11.74 13.67
CA ARG A 274 -15.27 13.10 13.31
C ARG A 274 -14.41 13.67 14.45
N ILE A 275 -13.20 14.11 14.16
CA ILE A 275 -12.34 14.82 15.10
C ILE A 275 -12.98 16.16 15.46
N PRO A 276 -13.22 16.46 16.76
CA PRO A 276 -13.96 17.65 17.14
C PRO A 276 -13.07 18.90 17.04
N SER A 277 -13.58 19.96 16.41
CA SER A 277 -12.87 21.23 16.22
C SER A 277 -12.67 22.01 17.53
N THR A 278 -13.50 21.74 18.53
CA THR A 278 -13.39 22.24 19.91
C THR A 278 -13.30 21.03 20.85
N PRO A 279 -12.57 21.10 21.97
CA PRO A 279 -12.39 19.92 22.84
C PRO A 279 -13.72 19.32 23.33
N ASN A 280 -13.96 18.05 23.03
CA ASN A 280 -15.03 17.25 23.62
C ASN A 280 -14.43 16.19 24.56
N LEU A 281 -14.70 16.33 25.86
CA LEU A 281 -14.30 15.42 26.93
C LEU A 281 -15.52 14.93 27.72
N ASP A 282 -16.72 14.98 27.13
CA ASP A 282 -17.95 14.50 27.74
C ASP A 282 -18.20 12.99 27.47
N SER A 283 -19.28 12.46 28.03
CA SER A 283 -19.63 11.04 27.91
C SER A 283 -19.98 10.57 26.50
N THR A 284 -20.15 11.47 25.52
CA THR A 284 -20.45 11.14 24.11
C THR A 284 -19.19 10.94 23.25
N ALA A 285 -18.00 11.31 23.76
CA ALA A 285 -16.72 11.22 23.04
C ALA A 285 -16.43 9.85 22.40
N HIS A 286 -16.94 8.76 22.99
CA HIS A 286 -16.74 7.38 22.53
C HIS A 286 -17.75 6.91 21.46
N ILE A 287 -18.73 7.75 21.08
CA ILE A 287 -19.81 7.37 20.15
C ILE A 287 -19.41 7.75 18.71
N PRO A 288 -19.24 6.78 17.78
CA PRO A 288 -18.92 7.08 16.40
C PRO A 288 -20.10 7.77 15.65
N LEU A 289 -19.75 8.51 14.61
CA LEU A 289 -20.70 9.14 13.68
C LEU A 289 -21.57 8.08 12.98
N VAL A 290 -20.92 6.99 12.55
CA VAL A 290 -21.52 5.82 11.91
C VAL A 290 -20.59 4.60 12.05
N SER A 291 -21.16 3.41 12.16
CA SER A 291 -20.46 2.11 12.14
C SER A 291 -20.75 1.37 10.84
N LEU A 292 -19.73 1.00 10.09
CA LEU A 292 -19.84 0.16 8.89
C LEU A 292 -19.68 -1.32 9.29
N SER A 293 -20.77 -2.09 9.29
CA SER A 293 -20.75 -3.47 9.78
C SER A 293 -19.98 -4.40 8.82
N LEU A 294 -19.05 -5.21 9.33
CA LEU A 294 -18.39 -6.28 8.57
C LEU A 294 -19.35 -7.47 8.37
N PRO A 295 -19.04 -8.45 7.51
CA PRO A 295 -19.87 -9.64 7.35
C PRO A 295 -20.06 -10.38 8.68
N ARG A 296 -21.24 -10.94 8.92
CA ARG A 296 -21.46 -11.74 10.13
C ARG A 296 -20.67 -13.05 10.03
N LEU A 297 -19.92 -13.36 11.08
CA LEU A 297 -19.23 -14.64 11.23
C LEU A 297 -20.25 -15.77 11.51
N ALA A 298 -19.87 -17.02 11.21
CA ALA A 298 -20.65 -18.20 11.52
C ALA A 298 -20.75 -18.46 13.05
N ASP A 299 -21.69 -19.33 13.45
CA ASP A 299 -21.86 -19.69 14.86
C ASP A 299 -20.59 -20.30 15.46
N GLY A 300 -20.22 -19.86 16.67
CA GLY A 300 -18.99 -20.31 17.34
C GLY A 300 -17.69 -19.71 16.75
N ARG A 301 -17.79 -18.66 15.94
CA ARG A 301 -16.66 -17.83 15.48
C ARG A 301 -16.65 -16.48 16.18
N THR A 302 -15.46 -15.87 16.31
CA THR A 302 -15.24 -14.54 16.90
C THR A 302 -14.12 -13.81 16.16
N VAL A 303 -14.15 -12.47 16.18
CA VAL A 303 -13.02 -11.66 15.72
C VAL A 303 -11.90 -11.72 16.77
N GLY A 304 -10.72 -12.17 16.39
CA GLY A 304 -9.52 -12.17 17.24
C GLY A 304 -8.73 -10.86 17.18
N GLY A 305 -8.92 -10.06 16.14
CA GLY A 305 -8.35 -8.74 15.94
C GLY A 305 -8.55 -8.24 14.51
N ILE A 306 -8.44 -6.92 14.32
CA ILE A 306 -8.48 -6.27 13.01
C ILE A 306 -7.35 -5.23 12.95
N SER A 307 -6.41 -5.38 12.03
CA SER A 307 -5.43 -4.32 11.71
C SER A 307 -5.85 -3.57 10.45
N CYS A 308 -5.36 -2.33 10.28
CA CYS A 308 -5.59 -1.51 9.10
C CYS A 308 -4.38 -0.62 8.80
N ARG A 309 -4.17 -0.29 7.51
CA ARG A 309 -3.25 0.75 7.03
C ARG A 309 -3.80 1.38 5.74
N ALA A 310 -3.33 2.59 5.40
CA ALA A 310 -3.74 3.30 4.18
C ALA A 310 -2.72 4.40 3.80
N GLU A 311 -1.63 4.04 3.13
CA GLU A 311 -0.60 5.01 2.74
C GLU A 311 -0.77 5.56 1.29
N PRO A 312 -0.39 6.82 1.03
CA PRO A 312 0.01 7.82 2.02
C PRO A 312 -1.18 8.30 2.85
N ASN A 313 -0.93 8.70 4.10
CA ASN A 313 -1.89 9.46 4.90
C ASN A 313 -2.33 10.78 4.18
N PRO A 314 -3.53 11.31 4.47
CA PRO A 314 -3.94 12.65 4.02
C PRO A 314 -3.01 13.75 4.56
N ILE A 315 -3.08 14.93 3.96
CA ILE A 315 -2.32 16.13 4.36
C ILE A 315 -3.31 17.22 4.73
N GLY A 316 -3.03 17.97 5.79
CA GLY A 316 -3.87 19.06 6.26
C GLY A 316 -3.95 20.24 5.29
N ALA A 317 -5.11 20.88 5.20
CA ALA A 317 -5.40 21.95 4.25
C ALA A 317 -4.45 23.16 4.39
N ALA A 318 -3.98 23.45 5.60
CA ALA A 318 -2.97 24.49 5.85
C ALA A 318 -1.60 24.10 5.25
N SER A 319 -1.15 22.88 5.48
CA SER A 319 0.17 22.40 5.03
C SER A 319 0.29 22.27 3.51
N TYR A 320 -0.82 22.07 2.78
CA TYR A 320 -0.83 22.24 1.32
C TYR A 320 -0.52 23.68 0.87
N LEU A 321 -0.94 24.69 1.63
CA LEU A 321 -0.64 26.10 1.33
C LEU A 321 0.80 26.44 1.71
N ASP A 322 1.26 25.97 2.87
CA ASP A 322 2.63 26.22 3.35
C ASP A 322 3.67 25.55 2.46
N LYS A 323 3.53 24.27 2.10
CA LYS A 323 4.42 23.61 1.11
C LYS A 323 4.47 24.34 -0.23
N LYS A 324 3.33 24.87 -0.69
CA LYS A 324 3.23 25.66 -1.93
C LYS A 324 3.86 27.05 -1.81
N LYS A 325 4.02 27.57 -0.60
CA LYS A 325 4.79 28.79 -0.28
C LYS A 325 6.29 28.47 -0.19
N GLU A 326 6.68 27.47 0.61
CA GLU A 326 8.07 27.01 0.75
C GLU A 326 8.70 26.64 -0.59
N ALA A 327 7.96 25.99 -1.49
CA ALA A 327 8.41 25.67 -2.85
C ALA A 327 8.78 26.91 -3.68
N ARG A 328 8.07 28.03 -3.47
CA ARG A 328 8.35 29.32 -4.13
C ARG A 328 9.52 30.06 -3.47
N GLU A 329 9.73 29.85 -2.19
CA GLU A 329 10.81 30.48 -1.42
C GLU A 329 12.14 29.74 -1.68
N ARG A 330 12.15 28.39 -1.65
CA ARG A 330 13.29 27.52 -2.03
C ARG A 330 13.81 27.75 -3.45
N ALA A 331 12.98 28.19 -4.39
CA ALA A 331 13.42 28.57 -5.74
C ALA A 331 14.46 29.71 -5.79
N ASN A 332 14.82 30.31 -4.65
CA ASN A 332 15.83 31.37 -4.51
C ASN A 332 16.96 31.02 -3.52
N ILE A 333 17.08 29.76 -3.07
CA ILE A 333 18.05 29.30 -2.06
C ILE A 333 18.93 28.19 -2.65
N SER A 334 20.20 28.08 -2.22
CA SER A 334 21.15 27.07 -2.69
C SER A 334 20.86 25.67 -2.15
N GLU A 335 21.30 24.65 -2.89
CA GLU A 335 20.99 23.22 -2.68
C GLU A 335 21.71 22.57 -1.47
N GLU A 336 22.13 23.35 -0.47
CA GLU A 336 23.09 22.93 0.57
C GLU A 336 22.45 22.48 1.90
N GLU A 337 21.14 22.66 2.10
CA GLU A 337 20.41 22.03 3.22
C GLU A 337 19.94 20.63 2.81
N GLU A 338 20.21 19.61 3.64
CA GLU A 338 19.86 18.20 3.35
C GLU A 338 18.35 17.94 3.46
N ASP A 339 17.63 18.38 2.43
CA ASP A 339 16.17 18.43 2.46
C ASP A 339 15.52 17.02 2.53
N MET A 340 14.78 16.79 3.61
CA MET A 340 14.02 15.56 3.89
C MET A 340 12.78 15.36 3.02
N PHE A 341 12.26 16.40 2.33
CA PHE A 341 11.12 16.19 1.44
C PHE A 341 11.50 15.29 0.23
N PRO A 342 10.55 14.52 -0.32
CA PRO A 342 10.72 13.76 -1.55
C PRO A 342 11.12 14.65 -2.72
N LYS A 343 12.18 14.25 -3.44
CA LYS A 343 12.71 14.95 -4.62
C LYS A 343 12.02 14.52 -5.93
N ARG A 344 11.13 13.52 -5.89
CA ARG A 344 10.34 13.01 -7.03
C ARG A 344 9.34 14.01 -7.58
N GLY A 345 9.08 13.96 -8.88
CA GLY A 345 8.20 14.93 -9.57
C GLY A 345 6.75 14.96 -9.10
N TYR A 346 6.22 13.83 -8.64
CA TYR A 346 4.81 13.57 -8.33
C TYR A 346 4.67 12.79 -7.01
N LEU A 347 3.46 12.73 -6.45
CA LEU A 347 3.12 11.97 -5.23
C LEU A 347 1.85 11.14 -5.47
N ALA A 348 1.68 10.02 -4.78
CA ALA A 348 0.40 9.31 -4.74
C ALA A 348 -0.70 10.19 -4.10
N SER A 349 -1.93 10.16 -4.64
CA SER A 349 -3.06 10.85 -4.01
C SER A 349 -3.52 10.04 -2.78
N ALA A 350 -3.38 10.64 -1.60
CA ALA A 350 -3.91 10.07 -0.36
C ALA A 350 -5.43 9.85 -0.43
N GLU A 351 -6.20 10.79 -0.97
CA GLU A 351 -7.67 10.71 -1.10
C GLU A 351 -8.11 9.49 -1.92
N GLN A 352 -7.42 9.22 -3.03
CA GLN A 352 -7.72 8.08 -3.90
C GLN A 352 -7.16 6.75 -3.38
N ALA A 353 -6.24 6.79 -2.40
CA ALA A 353 -5.46 5.62 -1.97
C ALA A 353 -6.32 4.47 -1.45
N ILE A 354 -5.79 3.25 -1.49
CA ILE A 354 -6.44 2.09 -0.89
C ILE A 354 -6.25 2.06 0.63
N CYS A 355 -7.28 1.57 1.32
CA CYS A 355 -7.23 1.12 2.70
C CYS A 355 -7.21 -0.41 2.69
N ILE A 356 -6.27 -0.99 3.43
CA ILE A 356 -6.15 -2.44 3.63
C ILE A 356 -6.51 -2.80 5.06
N PHE A 357 -7.20 -3.93 5.25
CA PHE A 357 -7.65 -4.43 6.54
C PHE A 357 -7.34 -5.93 6.65
N ALA A 358 -6.66 -6.36 7.71
CA ALA A 358 -6.46 -7.78 7.99
C ALA A 358 -7.34 -8.21 9.17
N LEU A 359 -8.36 -9.03 8.87
CA LEU A 359 -9.33 -9.58 9.80
C LEU A 359 -8.89 -10.99 10.22
N ARG A 360 -8.58 -11.18 11.51
CA ARG A 360 -8.30 -12.51 12.07
C ARG A 360 -9.54 -13.08 12.72
N VAL A 361 -10.08 -14.18 12.18
CA VAL A 361 -11.23 -14.91 12.71
C VAL A 361 -10.75 -16.12 13.50
N LEU A 362 -11.34 -16.36 14.67
CA LEU A 362 -11.03 -17.46 15.58
C LEU A 362 -12.30 -18.23 15.94
N GLY A 363 -12.16 -19.48 16.40
CA GLY A 363 -13.28 -20.24 16.95
C GLY A 363 -13.01 -21.74 16.99
N GLY A 364 -14.06 -22.53 16.79
CA GLY A 364 -13.98 -23.99 16.78
C GLY A 364 -14.29 -24.62 18.14
N GLN A 365 -14.09 -25.92 18.25
CA GLN A 365 -14.40 -26.70 19.46
C GLN A 365 -13.10 -27.10 20.19
N PRO A 366 -13.13 -27.38 21.50
CA PRO A 366 -11.97 -27.95 22.19
C PRO A 366 -11.47 -29.22 21.49
N GLY A 367 -10.23 -29.20 21.01
CA GLY A 367 -9.62 -30.27 20.22
C GLY A 367 -9.70 -30.11 18.69
N ASN A 368 -10.46 -29.14 18.17
CA ASN A 368 -10.41 -28.72 16.76
C ASN A 368 -10.50 -27.18 16.67
N PRO A 369 -9.36 -26.47 16.87
CA PRO A 369 -9.31 -25.01 16.81
C PRO A 369 -9.42 -24.52 15.37
N PHE A 370 -10.19 -23.44 15.17
CA PHE A 370 -10.34 -22.75 13.89
C PHE A 370 -9.69 -21.38 13.99
N GLY A 371 -8.89 -21.03 12.99
CA GLY A 371 -8.20 -19.75 12.94
C GLY A 371 -7.81 -19.40 11.52
N HIS A 372 -8.46 -18.40 10.95
CA HIS A 372 -8.22 -17.93 9.58
C HIS A 372 -7.98 -16.42 9.57
N THR A 373 -7.19 -15.96 8.61
CA THR A 373 -6.85 -14.56 8.40
C THR A 373 -7.29 -14.16 7.00
N PHE A 374 -8.08 -13.09 6.92
CA PHE A 374 -8.58 -12.54 5.66
C PHE A 374 -8.05 -11.12 5.49
N THR A 375 -7.67 -10.76 4.28
CA THR A 375 -7.34 -9.37 3.95
C THR A 375 -8.44 -8.81 3.05
N PHE A 376 -8.90 -7.59 3.31
CA PHE A 376 -9.77 -6.87 2.38
C PHE A 376 -9.28 -5.46 2.08
N VAL A 377 -9.59 -5.00 0.85
CA VAL A 377 -9.12 -3.75 0.25
C VAL A 377 -10.31 -2.94 -0.25
N VAL A 378 -10.27 -1.62 -0.07
CA VAL A 378 -11.26 -0.63 -0.52
C VAL A 378 -10.59 0.72 -0.77
N HIS A 379 -11.10 1.56 -1.66
CA HIS A 379 -10.57 2.93 -1.83
C HIS A 379 -11.04 3.86 -0.69
N ARG A 380 -10.12 4.66 -0.14
CA ARG A 380 -10.39 5.65 0.93
C ARG A 380 -11.53 6.59 0.56
N ASN A 381 -11.52 7.16 -0.65
CA ASN A 381 -12.60 8.03 -1.12
C ASN A 381 -13.97 7.35 -1.08
N THR A 382 -14.07 6.06 -1.40
CA THR A 382 -15.35 5.36 -1.44
C THR A 382 -15.92 5.11 -0.03
N ILE A 383 -15.07 5.06 1.00
CA ILE A 383 -15.52 5.14 2.39
C ILE A 383 -16.10 6.54 2.69
N ASN A 384 -15.40 7.61 2.26
CA ASN A 384 -15.91 8.99 2.40
C ASN A 384 -17.23 9.21 1.66
N ASP A 385 -17.39 8.65 0.45
CA ASP A 385 -18.64 8.73 -0.33
C ASP A 385 -19.82 8.10 0.43
N VAL A 386 -19.60 6.96 1.11
CA VAL A 386 -20.60 6.31 1.98
C VAL A 386 -20.91 7.17 3.21
N VAL A 387 -19.90 7.78 3.85
CA VAL A 387 -20.08 8.67 5.01
C VAL A 387 -20.87 9.93 4.62
N HIS A 388 -20.49 10.60 3.54
CA HIS A 388 -21.18 11.81 3.06
C HIS A 388 -22.60 11.50 2.56
N GLU A 389 -22.85 10.34 1.96
CA GLU A 389 -24.21 9.93 1.66
C GLU A 389 -25.03 9.70 2.95
N PHE A 390 -24.44 9.10 3.98
CA PHE A 390 -25.09 8.93 5.27
C PHE A 390 -25.39 10.27 5.97
N GLU A 391 -24.42 11.19 6.03
CA GLU A 391 -24.60 12.56 6.56
C GLU A 391 -25.76 13.27 5.82
N ARG A 392 -25.72 13.32 4.49
CA ARG A 392 -26.76 13.91 3.63
C ARG A 392 -28.15 13.30 3.84
N LYS A 393 -28.25 11.97 4.00
CA LYS A 393 -29.51 11.26 4.30
C LYS A 393 -30.06 11.63 5.69
N ARG A 394 -29.17 11.84 6.67
CA ARG A 394 -29.52 12.24 8.04
C ARG A 394 -30.00 13.69 8.11
N GLU A 395 -29.32 14.60 7.41
CA GLU A 395 -29.71 16.02 7.31
C GLU A 395 -31.06 16.20 6.61
N GLY A 396 -31.24 15.59 5.42
CA GLY A 396 -32.50 15.67 4.67
C GLY A 396 -33.69 15.08 5.43
N LYS A 397 -33.46 14.07 6.29
CA LYS A 397 -34.50 13.58 7.21
C LYS A 397 -34.81 14.61 8.30
N ALA A 398 -33.80 15.22 8.92
CA ALA A 398 -34.01 16.24 9.95
C ALA A 398 -34.77 17.47 9.41
N GLU A 399 -34.51 17.91 8.17
CA GLU A 399 -35.30 18.95 7.51
C GLU A 399 -36.76 18.51 7.27
N ALA A 400 -36.99 17.26 6.84
CA ALA A 400 -38.33 16.74 6.62
C ALA A 400 -39.14 16.61 7.93
N ASP A 401 -38.52 16.12 9.00
CA ASP A 401 -39.13 16.03 10.33
C ASP A 401 -39.42 17.44 10.90
N ALA A 402 -38.54 18.42 10.66
CA ALA A 402 -38.75 19.83 11.02
C ALA A 402 -39.86 20.51 10.20
N TYR A 403 -40.01 20.18 8.92
CA TYR A 403 -41.12 20.67 8.10
C TYR A 403 -42.47 20.07 8.50
N THR A 404 -42.46 18.80 8.92
CA THR A 404 -43.67 18.07 9.33
C THR A 404 -44.16 18.48 10.73
N THR A 405 -43.28 19.01 11.58
CA THR A 405 -43.61 19.50 12.93
C THR A 405 -44.00 20.98 13.00
N ARG A 406 -44.09 21.69 11.85
CA ARG A 406 -44.67 23.04 11.81
C ARG A 406 -46.15 23.01 12.22
N PRO A 407 -46.57 23.71 13.28
CA PRO A 407 -47.97 23.72 13.70
C PRO A 407 -48.83 24.41 12.65
N ALA A 408 -49.86 23.72 12.15
CA ALA A 408 -50.91 24.32 11.34
C ALA A 408 -51.60 25.42 12.15
N ILE A 409 -51.75 26.62 11.58
CA ILE A 409 -52.40 27.76 12.24
C ILE A 409 -53.94 27.62 12.10
N ASP A 410 -54.48 26.55 12.69
CA ASP A 410 -55.92 26.30 12.72
C ASP A 410 -56.61 27.21 13.74
N ALA A 411 -56.98 28.39 13.26
CA ALA A 411 -57.74 29.38 14.00
C ALA A 411 -59.21 28.97 14.18
N HIS A 412 -59.52 27.95 15.00
CA HIS A 412 -60.76 27.84 15.79
C HIS A 412 -60.80 26.61 16.73
N ALA A 413 -60.39 26.78 18.00
CA ALA A 413 -60.75 25.89 19.10
C ALA A 413 -61.16 26.70 20.35
N LYS A 414 -62.02 26.14 21.21
CA LYS A 414 -62.61 26.85 22.37
C LYS A 414 -61.89 26.54 23.66
N LYS A 415 -61.92 27.49 24.61
CA LYS A 415 -61.48 27.27 26.00
C LYS A 415 -62.16 26.04 26.61
N SER A 416 -61.34 25.18 27.20
CA SER A 416 -61.66 24.40 28.40
C SER A 416 -60.45 24.46 29.32
N LEU A 417 -60.67 24.63 30.62
CA LEU A 417 -59.64 24.36 31.64
C LEU A 417 -59.98 22.98 32.23
N ASP A 418 -58.95 22.20 32.57
CA ASP A 418 -58.76 21.57 33.89
C ASP A 418 -57.64 20.51 33.84
N ALA A 419 -56.49 20.83 34.47
CA ALA A 419 -55.46 19.97 35.09
C ALA A 419 -54.85 18.74 34.36
N PRO A 420 -53.66 18.26 34.81
CA PRO A 420 -52.48 18.97 35.29
C PRO A 420 -51.23 18.65 34.44
N GLU A 421 -50.10 19.29 34.73
CA GLU A 421 -48.80 18.94 34.13
C GLU A 421 -48.18 17.72 34.83
N GLU A 422 -47.82 16.68 34.07
CA GLU A 422 -46.82 15.68 34.50
C GLU A 422 -46.21 14.99 33.26
N GLY A 423 -44.90 14.74 33.27
CA GLY A 423 -44.18 14.12 32.14
C GLY A 423 -43.18 15.02 31.41
N THR A 424 -42.17 15.52 32.12
CA THR A 424 -40.90 15.90 31.47
C THR A 424 -40.34 14.69 30.70
N PRO A 425 -39.93 14.84 29.42
CA PRO A 425 -39.25 13.76 28.72
C PRO A 425 -37.98 13.36 29.48
N ILE A 426 -37.92 12.09 29.90
CA ILE A 426 -36.68 11.50 30.41
C ILE A 426 -35.69 11.51 29.24
N PRO A 427 -34.44 12.01 29.41
CA PRO A 427 -33.43 11.92 28.37
C PRO A 427 -33.25 10.44 27.98
N GLU A 428 -33.48 10.13 26.70
CA GLU A 428 -33.29 8.76 26.22
C GLU A 428 -31.82 8.35 26.43
N ALA A 429 -31.62 7.09 26.83
CA ALA A 429 -30.27 6.54 27.01
C ALA A 429 -29.47 6.69 25.70
N PRO A 430 -28.14 6.90 25.75
CA PRO A 430 -27.33 7.16 24.56
C PRO A 430 -27.58 6.08 23.51
N SER A 431 -28.20 6.49 22.40
CA SER A 431 -28.60 5.58 21.34
C SER A 431 -27.36 4.93 20.74
N SER A 432 -27.42 3.61 20.54
CA SER A 432 -26.36 2.86 19.87
C SER A 432 -26.00 3.54 18.54
N PRO A 433 -24.71 3.67 18.18
CA PRO A 433 -24.31 4.43 17.02
C PRO A 433 -25.00 3.94 15.74
N PRO A 434 -25.35 4.85 14.80
CA PRO A 434 -25.98 4.47 13.54
C PRO A 434 -25.14 3.42 12.80
N ARG A 435 -25.77 2.35 12.33
CA ARG A 435 -25.09 1.27 11.61
C ARG A 435 -25.54 1.17 10.17
N ILE A 436 -24.59 0.93 9.28
CA ILE A 436 -24.83 0.48 7.90
C ILE A 436 -24.50 -1.01 7.84
N SER A 437 -25.34 -1.84 7.22
CA SER A 437 -25.11 -3.29 7.15
C SER A 437 -24.09 -3.63 6.07
N TRP A 438 -23.35 -4.73 6.22
CA TRP A 438 -22.33 -5.17 5.25
C TRP A 438 -22.85 -5.11 3.81
N LYS A 439 -24.05 -5.67 3.58
CA LYS A 439 -24.72 -5.71 2.28
C LYS A 439 -24.93 -4.33 1.63
N ASP A 440 -25.09 -3.28 2.42
CA ASP A 440 -25.43 -1.93 1.94
C ASP A 440 -24.19 -1.09 1.59
N TRP A 441 -22.99 -1.45 2.06
CA TRP A 441 -21.75 -0.68 1.82
C TRP A 441 -20.60 -1.48 1.21
N GLY A 442 -20.50 -2.79 1.44
CA GLY A 442 -19.26 -3.56 1.26
C GLY A 442 -19.07 -4.28 -0.10
N PRO A 443 -19.95 -5.21 -0.51
CA PRO A 443 -19.67 -6.17 -1.59
C PRO A 443 -19.28 -5.57 -2.95
N SER A 444 -19.79 -4.38 -3.28
CA SER A 444 -19.54 -3.71 -4.57
C SER A 444 -18.24 -2.92 -4.63
N ILE A 445 -17.66 -2.54 -3.47
CA ILE A 445 -16.50 -1.62 -3.39
C ILE A 445 -15.27 -2.25 -2.71
N THR A 446 -15.39 -3.47 -2.22
CA THR A 446 -14.31 -4.22 -1.55
C THR A 446 -13.78 -5.35 -2.43
N ARG A 447 -12.50 -5.71 -2.27
CA ARG A 447 -11.96 -7.04 -2.65
C ARG A 447 -11.52 -7.75 -1.38
N TRP A 448 -11.72 -9.06 -1.31
CA TRP A 448 -11.31 -9.90 -0.19
C TRP A 448 -10.36 -10.99 -0.67
N PHE A 449 -9.48 -11.43 0.21
CA PHE A 449 -8.50 -12.48 0.01
C PHE A 449 -8.45 -13.40 1.22
N ASN A 450 -8.22 -14.69 1.02
CA ASN A 450 -7.63 -15.52 2.06
C ASN A 450 -6.18 -15.05 2.30
N SER A 451 -5.71 -15.06 3.54
CA SER A 451 -4.36 -14.61 3.89
C SER A 451 -3.69 -15.53 4.91
N ASP A 452 -4.10 -16.79 4.98
CA ASP A 452 -3.53 -17.80 5.88
C ASP A 452 -2.07 -18.14 5.53
N SER A 453 -1.71 -18.02 4.24
CA SER A 453 -0.35 -18.24 3.72
C SER A 453 0.42 -16.95 3.43
N ILE A 454 -0.04 -15.80 3.96
CA ILE A 454 0.54 -14.47 3.70
C ILE A 454 0.95 -13.85 5.05
N PRO A 455 2.18 -13.31 5.21
CA PRO A 455 2.65 -12.83 6.50
C PRO A 455 2.06 -11.44 6.83
N THR A 456 0.80 -11.41 7.29
CA THR A 456 0.08 -10.18 7.71
C THR A 456 0.65 -9.49 8.96
N ARG A 457 1.83 -9.92 9.44
CA ARG A 457 2.59 -9.29 10.54
C ARG A 457 3.39 -8.06 10.10
N TRP A 458 3.61 -7.90 8.80
CA TRP A 458 4.34 -6.75 8.26
C TRP A 458 3.39 -5.57 8.01
N ILE A 459 3.76 -4.38 8.49
CA ILE A 459 3.05 -3.12 8.21
C ILE A 459 3.50 -2.55 6.84
N THR A 460 2.96 -1.40 6.44
CA THR A 460 3.39 -0.63 5.26
C THR A 460 3.53 -1.46 3.96
N THR A 461 2.60 -2.39 3.75
CA THR A 461 2.47 -3.22 2.54
C THR A 461 1.69 -2.53 1.41
N THR A 462 1.27 -1.28 1.59
CA THR A 462 0.43 -0.50 0.67
C THR A 462 1.05 0.84 0.33
N ALA A 463 0.90 1.32 -0.91
CA ALA A 463 1.11 2.72 -1.26
C ALA A 463 0.22 3.13 -2.45
N GLY A 464 -0.56 4.21 -2.28
CA GLY A 464 -1.41 4.76 -3.33
C GLY A 464 -2.48 3.77 -3.80
N GLN A 465 -2.34 3.24 -5.02
CA GLN A 465 -3.28 2.27 -5.59
C GLN A 465 -2.83 0.80 -5.43
N ARG A 466 -1.71 0.56 -4.75
CA ARG A 466 -1.02 -0.74 -4.78
C ARG A 466 -0.86 -1.36 -3.40
N CYS A 467 -0.92 -2.68 -3.34
CA CYS A 467 -0.39 -3.47 -2.23
C CYS A 467 0.62 -4.50 -2.74
N VAL A 468 1.60 -4.85 -1.90
CA VAL A 468 2.58 -5.91 -2.16
C VAL A 468 2.34 -7.10 -1.22
N LEU A 469 2.46 -8.30 -1.76
CA LEU A 469 2.29 -9.59 -1.08
C LEU A 469 3.52 -10.47 -1.33
N ILE A 470 3.83 -11.35 -0.39
CA ILE A 470 4.74 -12.49 -0.57
C ILE A 470 4.17 -13.66 0.24
N ALA A 471 4.46 -14.91 -0.15
CA ALA A 471 4.06 -16.06 0.65
C ALA A 471 4.91 -16.14 1.94
N ASP A 472 4.31 -16.61 3.04
CA ASP A 472 5.03 -16.83 4.30
C ASP A 472 5.89 -18.10 4.22
N SER A 473 6.90 -18.21 5.09
CA SER A 473 7.82 -19.37 5.16
C SER A 473 8.47 -19.75 3.81
N ALA A 474 9.15 -18.79 3.18
CA ALA A 474 9.89 -19.01 1.94
C ALA A 474 10.96 -20.13 2.05
N PRO A 475 11.09 -21.03 1.06
CA PRO A 475 12.23 -21.94 0.95
C PRO A 475 13.52 -21.14 0.64
N ASP A 476 14.70 -21.78 0.71
CA ASP A 476 16.00 -21.14 0.44
C ASP A 476 16.07 -20.46 -0.95
N THR A 477 15.31 -20.96 -1.93
CA THR A 477 15.15 -20.41 -3.29
C THR A 477 14.24 -19.19 -3.37
N GLY A 478 13.42 -18.95 -2.34
CA GLY A 478 12.47 -17.85 -2.27
C GLY A 478 11.16 -18.05 -3.01
N PHE A 479 10.26 -17.07 -2.86
CA PHE A 479 9.03 -16.92 -3.65
C PHE A 479 9.06 -15.62 -4.47
N PRO A 480 8.32 -15.51 -5.59
CA PRO A 480 8.08 -14.21 -6.18
C PRO A 480 7.20 -13.37 -5.25
N TYR A 481 7.45 -12.07 -5.18
CA TYR A 481 6.49 -11.14 -4.57
C TYR A 481 5.47 -10.70 -5.63
N VAL A 482 4.23 -10.46 -5.22
CA VAL A 482 3.12 -10.07 -6.10
C VAL A 482 2.69 -8.66 -5.73
N VAL A 483 2.52 -7.79 -6.72
CA VAL A 483 1.86 -6.49 -6.55
C VAL A 483 0.46 -6.55 -7.14
N LEU A 484 -0.52 -6.10 -6.37
CA LEU A 484 -1.88 -5.84 -6.85
C LEU A 484 -2.03 -4.32 -7.05
N ASP A 485 -2.43 -3.89 -8.24
CA ASP A 485 -2.73 -2.48 -8.57
C ASP A 485 -4.25 -2.35 -8.83
N PHE A 486 -4.91 -1.60 -7.94
CA PHE A 486 -6.35 -1.33 -7.95
C PHE A 486 -6.71 -0.09 -8.78
N ASN A 487 -5.75 0.55 -9.47
CA ASN A 487 -6.05 1.67 -10.36
C ASN A 487 -6.90 1.19 -11.55
N GLU A 488 -8.17 1.60 -11.58
CA GLU A 488 -9.15 1.31 -12.62
C GLU A 488 -8.61 1.46 -14.06
N ARG A 489 -7.76 2.46 -14.30
CA ARG A 489 -7.15 2.71 -15.61
C ARG A 489 -6.06 1.68 -15.95
N ASN A 490 -5.31 1.21 -14.95
CA ASN A 490 -4.34 0.14 -15.10
C ASN A 490 -5.04 -1.20 -15.32
N VAL A 491 -6.09 -1.50 -14.56
CA VAL A 491 -6.97 -2.66 -14.80
C VAL A 491 -7.50 -2.66 -16.24
N PHE A 492 -8.08 -1.55 -16.69
CA PHE A 492 -8.62 -1.43 -18.06
C PHE A 492 -7.53 -1.59 -19.14
N ARG A 493 -6.37 -0.94 -18.96
CA ARG A 493 -5.22 -1.05 -19.87
C ARG A 493 -4.74 -2.50 -19.97
N MET A 494 -4.50 -3.16 -18.85
CA MET A 494 -3.92 -4.50 -18.81
C MET A 494 -4.91 -5.58 -19.25
N LYS A 495 -6.20 -5.46 -18.93
CA LYS A 495 -7.25 -6.35 -19.46
C LYS A 495 -7.41 -6.21 -20.98
N ARG A 496 -7.33 -4.98 -21.52
CA ARG A 496 -7.33 -4.74 -22.97
C ARG A 496 -6.08 -5.35 -23.64
N TRP A 497 -4.91 -5.21 -23.00
CA TRP A 497 -3.66 -5.79 -23.48
C TRP A 497 -3.70 -7.33 -23.47
N GLN A 498 -4.16 -7.99 -22.39
CA GLN A 498 -4.35 -9.44 -22.31
C GLN A 498 -5.26 -9.95 -23.42
N LYS A 499 -6.43 -9.33 -23.62
CA LYS A 499 -7.35 -9.72 -24.70
C LYS A 499 -6.71 -9.58 -26.09
N ALA A 500 -5.87 -8.57 -26.30
CA ALA A 500 -5.12 -8.40 -27.54
C ALA A 500 -3.98 -9.43 -27.70
N ARG A 501 -3.34 -9.86 -26.60
CA ARG A 501 -2.34 -10.94 -26.58
C ARG A 501 -2.97 -12.29 -26.90
N ASN A 502 -4.01 -12.69 -26.17
CA ASN A 502 -4.69 -13.97 -26.35
C ASN A 502 -5.23 -14.11 -27.79
N LEU A 503 -5.71 -13.02 -28.40
CA LEU A 503 -6.12 -13.01 -29.82
C LEU A 503 -4.93 -13.22 -30.79
N ARG A 504 -3.74 -12.68 -30.49
CA ARG A 504 -2.51 -12.91 -31.29
C ARG A 504 -1.99 -14.33 -31.12
N GLU A 505 -2.14 -14.93 -29.95
CA GLU A 505 -1.75 -16.31 -29.66
C GLU A 505 -2.69 -17.30 -30.35
N LYS A 506 -4.02 -17.18 -30.17
CA LYS A 506 -5.02 -17.95 -30.94
C LYS A 506 -4.85 -17.77 -32.47
N GLN A 507 -4.36 -16.63 -32.96
CA GLN A 507 -3.98 -16.44 -34.37
C GLN A 507 -2.67 -17.12 -34.78
N ARG A 508 -1.65 -17.16 -33.90
CA ARG A 508 -0.36 -17.84 -34.14
C ARG A 508 -0.54 -19.35 -34.16
N GLU A 509 -1.31 -19.90 -33.22
CA GLU A 509 -1.68 -21.31 -33.16
C GLU A 509 -2.43 -21.77 -34.41
N ARG A 510 -3.46 -21.00 -34.83
CA ARG A 510 -4.19 -21.26 -36.09
C ARG A 510 -3.23 -21.29 -37.29
N ARG A 511 -2.27 -20.36 -37.37
CA ARG A 511 -1.24 -20.36 -38.43
C ARG A 511 -0.29 -21.55 -38.36
N SER A 512 0.10 -22.01 -37.17
CA SER A 512 0.88 -23.25 -37.02
C SER A 512 0.06 -24.43 -37.56
N ARG A 513 -1.15 -24.65 -37.03
CA ARG A 513 -2.05 -25.74 -37.48
C ARG A 513 -2.31 -25.72 -38.99
N THR A 514 -2.31 -24.55 -39.65
CA THR A 514 -2.33 -24.44 -41.11
C THR A 514 -1.03 -24.93 -41.76
N LEU A 515 0.13 -24.41 -41.34
CA LEU A 515 1.44 -24.80 -41.89
C LEU A 515 1.80 -26.27 -41.62
N ASP A 516 1.42 -26.78 -40.46
CA ASP A 516 1.64 -28.17 -40.05
C ASP A 516 0.78 -29.10 -40.94
N ARG A 517 -0.50 -28.75 -41.19
CA ARG A 517 -1.37 -29.45 -42.14
C ARG A 517 -0.95 -29.29 -43.61
N GLU A 518 -0.39 -28.15 -44.00
CA GLU A 518 0.18 -27.96 -45.35
C GLU A 518 1.39 -28.90 -45.55
N ARG A 519 2.22 -29.09 -44.52
CA ARG A 519 3.31 -30.08 -44.55
C ARG A 519 2.79 -31.52 -44.61
N GLU A 520 1.78 -31.89 -43.82
CA GLU A 520 1.17 -33.23 -43.89
C GLU A 520 0.65 -33.55 -45.31
N ILE A 521 0.11 -32.55 -46.01
CA ILE A 521 -0.34 -32.67 -47.41
C ILE A 521 0.87 -32.79 -48.36
N GLU A 522 1.93 -32.00 -48.17
CA GLU A 522 3.15 -32.07 -48.98
C GLU A 522 3.87 -33.43 -48.82
N GLU A 523 4.04 -33.91 -47.58
CA GLU A 523 4.63 -35.22 -47.26
C GLU A 523 3.79 -36.39 -47.82
N THR A 524 2.46 -36.32 -47.75
CA THR A 524 1.60 -37.37 -48.34
C THR A 524 1.57 -37.31 -49.88
N MET A 525 1.75 -36.15 -50.50
CA MET A 525 1.93 -36.03 -51.95
C MET A 525 3.30 -36.57 -52.40
N GLU A 526 4.41 -36.26 -51.72
CA GLU A 526 5.72 -36.85 -52.02
C GLU A 526 5.69 -38.39 -51.87
N TRP A 527 5.02 -38.91 -50.83
CA TRP A 527 4.88 -40.35 -50.63
C TRP A 527 4.06 -41.02 -51.76
N ALA A 528 3.02 -40.35 -52.25
CA ALA A 528 2.22 -40.82 -53.38
C ALA A 528 2.98 -40.78 -54.72
N GLU A 529 3.74 -39.73 -55.00
CA GLU A 529 4.58 -39.65 -56.21
C GLU A 529 5.73 -40.68 -56.18
N THR A 530 6.36 -40.86 -55.01
CA THR A 530 7.41 -41.89 -54.83
C THR A 530 6.84 -43.28 -55.08
N SER A 531 5.69 -43.60 -54.47
CA SER A 531 5.00 -44.89 -54.66
C SER A 531 4.62 -45.14 -56.13
N GLN A 532 4.12 -44.13 -56.83
CA GLN A 532 3.81 -44.24 -58.26
C GLN A 532 5.07 -44.49 -59.09
N SER A 533 6.21 -43.88 -58.74
CA SER A 533 7.49 -44.10 -59.42
C SER A 533 8.01 -45.54 -59.28
N GLU A 534 7.83 -46.17 -58.11
CA GLU A 534 8.21 -47.58 -57.89
C GLU A 534 7.26 -48.56 -58.60
N THR A 535 5.96 -48.25 -58.66
CA THR A 535 5.03 -49.07 -59.47
C THR A 535 5.28 -48.98 -60.98
N GLN A 536 5.97 -47.94 -61.48
CA GLN A 536 6.26 -47.82 -62.91
C GLN A 536 7.49 -48.62 -63.38
N THR A 537 8.19 -49.32 -62.47
CA THR A 537 9.29 -50.24 -62.81
C THR A 537 8.95 -51.73 -62.69
N THR A 538 7.70 -52.10 -62.38
CA THR A 538 7.31 -53.52 -62.20
C THR A 538 5.91 -53.84 -62.75
N GLU A 539 5.86 -54.67 -63.81
CA GLU A 539 4.72 -55.51 -64.27
C GLU A 539 3.43 -54.74 -64.73
N GLU A 540 2.78 -54.98 -65.88
CA GLU A 540 2.63 -56.09 -66.83
C GLU A 540 1.85 -57.32 -66.28
N SER A 541 0.72 -57.68 -66.93
CA SER A 541 -0.35 -58.62 -66.50
C SER A 541 -1.30 -58.07 -65.40
N GLU A 542 -2.61 -57.87 -65.63
CA GLU A 542 -3.77 -58.82 -65.68
C GLU A 542 -4.26 -59.29 -64.28
N ALA A 543 -5.57 -59.45 -63.96
CA ALA A 543 -6.83 -58.94 -64.53
C ALA A 543 -8.06 -59.22 -63.59
N GLU A 544 -9.07 -58.34 -63.64
CA GLU A 544 -10.53 -58.50 -63.35
C GLU A 544 -11.13 -59.15 -62.05
N THR A 545 -12.32 -58.58 -61.71
CA THR A 545 -13.42 -58.97 -60.77
C THR A 545 -13.31 -58.37 -59.35
N GLY A 546 -14.29 -57.64 -58.78
CA GLY A 546 -15.78 -57.64 -58.88
C GLY A 546 -16.34 -57.96 -57.47
N ASP A 547 -17.40 -57.38 -56.90
CA ASP A 547 -18.39 -56.36 -57.30
C ASP A 547 -18.97 -55.64 -56.04
N ASP A 548 -19.92 -54.72 -56.24
CA ASP A 548 -20.95 -54.17 -55.31
C ASP A 548 -20.60 -53.20 -54.12
N ASP A 549 -21.23 -52.02 -54.19
CA ASP A 549 -21.93 -51.19 -53.18
C ASP A 549 -21.37 -50.92 -51.75
N ASP A 550 -21.21 -49.64 -51.36
CA ASP A 550 -22.29 -48.89 -50.65
C ASP A 550 -22.04 -47.35 -50.52
N GLU A 551 -23.02 -46.61 -49.99
CA GLU A 551 -23.26 -45.14 -50.11
C GLU A 551 -22.26 -44.12 -49.49
N GLU A 552 -22.34 -42.87 -49.97
CA GLU A 552 -21.68 -41.68 -49.39
C GLU A 552 -22.22 -41.31 -47.99
N SER A 553 -21.33 -40.93 -47.06
CA SER A 553 -21.71 -40.27 -45.81
C SER A 553 -20.73 -39.13 -45.47
N TRP A 554 -20.98 -37.95 -46.04
CA TRP A 554 -20.32 -36.71 -45.61
C TRP A 554 -20.70 -36.40 -44.15
N TYR A 555 -19.74 -36.50 -43.23
CA TYR A 555 -19.90 -35.96 -41.88
C TYR A 555 -19.44 -34.50 -41.87
N ASP A 556 -20.41 -33.59 -41.97
CA ASP A 556 -20.23 -32.24 -41.48
C ASP A 556 -19.90 -32.28 -39.98
N ILE A 557 -18.87 -31.53 -39.58
CA ILE A 557 -18.54 -31.30 -38.17
C ILE A 557 -18.62 -29.79 -37.96
N ASP A 558 -19.65 -29.34 -37.24
CA ASP A 558 -19.88 -27.94 -36.91
C ASP A 558 -18.72 -27.37 -36.06
N PRO A 559 -18.18 -26.19 -36.41
CA PRO A 559 -17.21 -25.48 -35.59
C PRO A 559 -17.91 -24.48 -34.64
N GLU A 560 -18.92 -24.93 -33.88
CA GLU A 560 -19.53 -24.17 -32.78
C GLU A 560 -18.93 -24.57 -31.41
N ASP A 561 -17.60 -24.60 -31.33
CA ASP A 561 -16.89 -24.64 -30.05
C ASP A 561 -17.04 -23.29 -29.34
N GLU A 562 -18.06 -23.16 -28.48
CA GLU A 562 -18.14 -22.13 -27.45
C GLU A 562 -17.10 -22.40 -26.33
N ASP A 563 -15.81 -22.30 -26.68
CA ASP A 563 -14.69 -22.39 -25.74
C ASP A 563 -14.83 -21.31 -24.65
N GLU A 564 -15.31 -21.69 -23.47
CA GLU A 564 -15.21 -20.86 -22.26
C GLU A 564 -13.73 -20.52 -22.01
N ASP A 565 -13.37 -19.23 -22.05
CA ASP A 565 -12.00 -18.76 -21.78
C ASP A 565 -11.62 -19.10 -20.32
N GLN A 566 -11.01 -20.28 -20.09
CA GLN A 566 -10.47 -20.66 -18.79
C GLN A 566 -9.30 -19.73 -18.44
N GLU A 567 -9.59 -18.74 -17.60
CA GLU A 567 -8.59 -17.91 -16.94
C GLU A 567 -7.69 -18.80 -16.05
N PRO A 568 -6.39 -18.49 -15.88
CA PRO A 568 -5.49 -19.31 -15.08
C PRO A 568 -5.98 -19.45 -13.64
N VAL A 569 -5.79 -20.62 -13.03
CA VAL A 569 -6.28 -20.92 -11.68
C VAL A 569 -5.50 -20.12 -10.64
N VAL A 570 -6.00 -18.93 -10.32
CA VAL A 570 -5.55 -18.09 -9.21
C VAL A 570 -6.21 -18.61 -7.94
N HIS A 571 -5.42 -19.00 -6.95
CA HIS A 571 -5.96 -19.39 -5.65
C HIS A 571 -6.44 -18.17 -4.86
N HIS A 572 -7.38 -18.36 -3.91
CA HIS A 572 -8.01 -17.30 -3.10
C HIS A 572 -7.03 -16.42 -2.27
N SER A 573 -5.73 -16.74 -2.26
CA SER A 573 -4.65 -15.91 -1.74
C SER A 573 -4.21 -14.78 -2.68
N GLY A 574 -4.72 -14.72 -3.91
CA GLY A 574 -4.26 -13.78 -4.93
C GLY A 574 -2.85 -14.10 -5.44
N MET A 575 -2.43 -15.36 -5.36
CA MET A 575 -1.17 -15.86 -5.92
C MET A 575 -1.44 -16.96 -6.96
N ALA A 576 -0.73 -16.90 -8.09
CA ALA A 576 -0.72 -17.94 -9.10
C ALA A 576 0.47 -18.89 -8.86
N MET A 577 0.25 -20.19 -9.02
CA MET A 577 1.35 -21.15 -9.16
C MET A 577 2.02 -20.92 -10.52
N VAL A 578 3.36 -20.95 -10.55
CA VAL A 578 4.12 -21.15 -11.79
C VAL A 578 4.45 -22.64 -11.83
N GLU A 579 4.18 -23.30 -12.96
CA GLU A 579 4.43 -24.72 -13.12
C GLU A 579 5.93 -25.02 -13.11
N ASP A 580 6.36 -26.05 -12.38
CA ASP A 580 7.78 -26.33 -12.10
C ASP A 580 8.63 -26.65 -13.36
N GLU A 581 8.00 -26.94 -14.49
CA GLU A 581 8.69 -27.30 -15.75
C GLU A 581 9.48 -26.13 -16.40
N ASP A 582 9.20 -24.86 -16.03
CA ASP A 582 9.96 -23.69 -16.51
C ASP A 582 11.32 -23.48 -15.77
N LEU A 583 11.70 -24.34 -14.80
CA LEU A 583 12.96 -24.23 -14.04
C LEU A 583 14.05 -25.22 -14.49
N ASN A 584 15.14 -24.65 -15.01
CA ASN A 584 16.16 -25.35 -15.80
C ASN A 584 16.97 -26.43 -15.04
N GLU A 585 17.21 -27.58 -15.68
CA GLU A 585 17.83 -28.78 -15.08
C GLU A 585 19.25 -28.55 -14.51
N THR A 586 19.49 -28.94 -13.24
CA THR A 586 20.85 -29.25 -12.73
C THR A 586 20.88 -30.36 -11.67
N GLY A 587 20.71 -31.61 -12.11
CA GLY A 587 21.33 -32.81 -11.52
C GLY A 587 21.13 -33.11 -10.02
N THR A 588 19.99 -33.69 -9.65
CA THR A 588 19.74 -34.26 -8.32
C THR A 588 20.34 -35.67 -8.15
N PRO A 589 21.01 -35.97 -7.02
CA PRO A 589 21.08 -37.31 -6.45
C PRO A 589 20.10 -37.43 -5.28
N GLY A 590 19.07 -38.27 -5.41
CA GLY A 590 17.99 -38.37 -4.43
C GLY A 590 18.43 -38.96 -3.08
N VAL A 591 17.88 -38.44 -1.98
CA VAL A 591 17.95 -38.99 -0.63
C VAL A 591 16.53 -39.15 -0.10
N ILE A 592 16.15 -40.37 0.29
CA ILE A 592 14.89 -40.66 0.97
C ILE A 592 15.06 -40.28 2.44
N VAL A 593 14.09 -39.56 3.00
CA VAL A 593 13.99 -39.32 4.44
C VAL A 593 12.60 -39.80 4.90
N GLU A 594 12.58 -40.87 5.67
CA GLU A 594 11.36 -41.38 6.30
C GLU A 594 11.03 -40.51 7.53
N SER A 595 9.75 -40.21 7.73
CA SER A 595 9.26 -39.45 8.87
C SER A 595 9.03 -40.36 10.08
N GLU A 596 9.98 -40.44 11.01
CA GLU A 596 9.75 -41.12 12.29
C GLU A 596 9.09 -40.19 13.32
N ASP A 597 7.84 -40.52 13.67
CA ASP A 597 7.08 -39.98 14.78
C ASP A 597 7.48 -40.70 16.09
N LEU A 598 7.76 -39.94 17.17
CA LEU A 598 8.18 -40.50 18.47
C LEU A 598 7.48 -39.81 19.65
N GLY A 599 6.24 -40.21 19.89
CA GLY A 599 5.52 -39.95 21.14
C GLY A 599 5.92 -40.89 22.29
N ASN A 600 6.50 -40.30 23.35
CA ASN A 600 6.23 -40.55 24.77
C ASN A 600 6.15 -41.99 25.36
N GLY A 601 6.99 -42.28 26.38
CA GLY A 601 6.84 -43.43 27.30
C GLY A 601 7.93 -43.45 28.38
N THR A 602 7.69 -42.96 29.61
CA THR A 602 7.08 -43.63 30.78
C THR A 602 7.86 -44.80 31.39
N GLU A 603 8.40 -44.58 32.61
CA GLU A 603 8.49 -45.59 33.67
C GLU A 603 8.13 -44.96 35.03
N SER A 604 7.82 -45.79 36.03
CA SER A 604 7.05 -45.36 37.22
C SER A 604 7.52 -45.99 38.54
N ALA A 605 7.43 -45.24 39.64
CA ALA A 605 7.44 -45.77 41.01
C ALA A 605 6.47 -44.97 41.90
N SER A 606 5.97 -45.58 42.98
CA SER A 606 4.79 -45.11 43.73
C SER A 606 5.00 -45.02 45.24
N ALA A 607 4.29 -44.08 45.90
CA ALA A 607 3.67 -44.27 47.23
C ALA A 607 2.73 -43.10 47.63
N SER A 608 1.80 -43.39 48.54
CA SER A 608 0.93 -42.50 49.36
C SER A 608 1.47 -41.10 49.70
N GLY A 609 0.67 -40.03 49.86
CA GLY A 609 -0.81 -39.92 49.95
C GLY A 609 -1.33 -39.68 51.38
N VAL A 610 -1.73 -38.44 51.70
CA VAL A 610 -2.61 -38.01 52.83
C VAL A 610 -2.99 -36.53 52.62
N SER A 611 -4.13 -36.07 53.15
CA SER A 611 -4.67 -34.70 53.01
C SER A 611 -4.79 -33.95 54.34
N VAL A 612 -4.26 -32.72 54.45
CA VAL A 612 -4.63 -31.69 55.47
C VAL A 612 -4.37 -30.28 54.89
N THR A 613 -5.17 -29.30 55.35
CA THR A 613 -5.01 -27.82 55.22
C THR A 613 -5.37 -27.18 56.57
N PRO A 614 -5.06 -25.90 56.90
CA PRO A 614 -4.30 -24.85 56.20
C PRO A 614 -3.22 -24.15 57.11
N GLU A 615 -2.87 -22.89 56.78
CA GLU A 615 -2.37 -21.76 57.63
C GLU A 615 -0.91 -21.25 57.53
N ALA A 616 -0.83 -19.97 57.11
CA ALA A 616 -0.04 -18.84 57.66
C ALA A 616 1.51 -18.68 57.46
N SER A 617 1.95 -17.41 57.62
CA SER A 617 3.29 -16.80 57.41
C SER A 617 3.86 -16.89 55.97
N GLU A 618 4.30 -15.83 55.29
CA GLU A 618 5.06 -14.57 55.61
C GLU A 618 6.60 -14.72 55.55
N GLU A 619 7.23 -13.58 55.21
CA GLU A 619 8.67 -13.26 55.10
C GLU A 619 9.44 -13.65 53.80
N ASP A 620 9.95 -12.58 53.18
CA ASP A 620 10.74 -12.45 51.96
C ASP A 620 12.12 -13.14 52.00
N SER A 621 12.72 -13.40 50.82
CA SER A 621 13.95 -12.73 50.32
C SER A 621 14.79 -13.55 49.32
N ASP A 622 15.50 -12.86 48.43
CA ASP A 622 16.27 -13.44 47.30
C ASP A 622 17.66 -14.00 47.66
N ILE A 623 18.18 -14.88 46.78
CA ILE A 623 19.60 -15.00 46.38
C ILE A 623 19.64 -15.85 45.08
N VAL A 624 20.11 -15.37 43.91
CA VAL A 624 21.43 -14.83 43.48
C VAL A 624 22.49 -15.91 43.22
N LEU A 625 23.16 -15.87 42.05
CA LEU A 625 24.52 -16.30 41.68
C LEU A 625 24.64 -16.18 40.13
N LEU A 626 25.70 -15.71 39.43
CA LEU A 626 26.96 -14.97 39.65
C LEU A 626 27.23 -14.17 38.35
N ALA A 627 27.80 -12.94 38.32
CA ALA A 627 29.21 -12.53 38.54
C ALA A 627 30.20 -13.07 37.47
N ASP A 628 31.30 -12.42 37.08
CA ASP A 628 31.99 -11.17 37.53
C ASP A 628 32.70 -10.54 36.28
N GLU A 629 33.58 -9.52 36.27
CA GLU A 629 34.38 -8.83 37.30
C GLU A 629 34.68 -7.37 36.85
N ALA A 630 35.19 -6.51 37.74
CA ALA A 630 35.60 -5.13 37.41
C ALA A 630 36.97 -4.76 38.03
N ALA A 631 37.68 -3.82 37.39
CA ALA A 631 38.95 -3.28 37.89
C ALA A 631 38.93 -1.74 37.91
N VAL A 632 39.46 -1.14 38.97
CA VAL A 632 39.48 0.31 39.22
C VAL A 632 40.82 0.69 39.83
N GLU A 633 41.41 1.79 39.34
CA GLU A 633 42.38 2.59 40.10
C GLU A 633 42.07 4.09 39.95
N ALA A 634 42.54 4.88 40.92
CA ALA A 634 42.36 6.33 41.03
C ALA A 634 43.75 6.99 41.28
N GLN A 635 43.98 8.29 41.46
CA GLN A 635 43.15 9.43 41.90
C GLN A 635 43.96 10.76 41.65
N VAL A 636 43.52 11.90 42.22
CA VAL A 636 44.30 13.12 42.58
C VAL A 636 44.32 14.37 41.63
N THR A 637 43.28 15.22 41.81
CA THR A 637 43.27 16.71 42.05
C THR A 637 43.82 17.81 41.10
N GLN A 638 43.16 18.99 41.21
CA GLN A 638 43.61 20.39 40.97
C GLN A 638 43.70 20.90 39.49
N SER A 639 43.45 22.20 39.17
CA SER A 639 42.63 23.28 39.79
C SER A 639 42.56 24.53 38.87
N GLU A 640 41.58 25.43 39.13
CA GLU A 640 41.58 26.90 38.86
C GLU A 640 41.52 27.49 37.41
N ASP A 641 40.45 28.28 37.21
CA ASP A 641 40.39 29.69 36.75
C ASP A 641 40.74 30.24 35.33
N HIS A 642 39.71 30.94 34.80
CA HIS A 642 39.70 32.26 34.13
C HIS A 642 40.56 32.63 32.88
N ALA A 643 39.81 32.84 31.77
CA ALA A 643 39.60 34.13 31.07
C ALA A 643 40.50 34.62 29.90
N THR A 644 39.85 35.44 29.04
CA THR A 644 40.38 36.43 28.06
C THR A 644 41.25 35.91 26.91
N GLN A 645 40.82 36.05 25.63
CA GLN A 645 40.88 37.24 24.76
C GLN A 645 42.30 37.73 24.39
N GLY A 646 42.57 37.87 23.09
CA GLY A 646 43.62 38.78 22.58
C GLY A 646 44.23 38.42 21.21
N ASP A 647 44.03 39.30 20.23
CA ASP A 647 44.97 39.71 19.15
C ASP A 647 45.48 38.69 18.09
N GLN A 648 45.37 39.00 16.78
CA GLN A 648 46.30 39.76 15.89
C GLN A 648 47.69 39.11 15.72
N SER A 649 48.41 39.14 14.57
CA SER A 649 48.16 39.42 13.13
C SER A 649 49.46 38.97 12.36
N ASN A 650 49.74 39.12 11.05
CA ASN A 650 49.17 39.84 9.88
C ASN A 650 49.80 39.24 8.57
N ALA A 651 49.47 39.79 7.39
CA ALA A 651 50.27 39.78 6.13
C ALA A 651 50.46 38.42 5.38
N ASP A 652 50.74 38.34 4.06
CA ASP A 652 50.69 39.34 2.98
C ASP A 652 50.49 38.72 1.57
N ILE A 653 49.62 39.35 0.76
CA ILE A 653 49.84 39.96 -0.59
C ILE A 653 50.65 39.22 -1.69
N THR A 654 49.98 38.96 -2.83
CA THR A 654 50.29 39.40 -4.23
C THR A 654 49.22 38.79 -5.17
N MET A 655 48.58 39.38 -6.21
CA MET A 655 48.65 40.61 -7.06
C MET A 655 48.92 40.28 -8.56
N GLU A 656 48.41 41.15 -9.45
CA GLU A 656 48.64 41.24 -10.92
C GLU A 656 47.95 40.21 -11.86
N THR A 657 47.42 40.55 -13.06
CA THR A 657 46.63 41.72 -13.57
C THR A 657 46.12 41.43 -15.01
N GLU A 658 44.97 42.02 -15.40
CA GLU A 658 44.58 42.52 -16.77
C GLU A 658 44.74 41.59 -18.02
N ALA A 659 44.13 41.80 -19.21
CA ALA A 659 43.37 42.92 -19.78
C ALA A 659 42.23 42.43 -20.73
N GLU A 660 41.55 43.37 -21.40
CA GLU A 660 40.45 43.18 -22.35
C GLU A 660 40.91 42.81 -23.77
N ASP A 661 40.03 42.24 -24.61
CA ASP A 661 39.61 42.88 -25.88
C ASP A 661 38.35 42.22 -26.50
N ALA A 662 37.75 42.81 -27.54
CA ALA A 662 36.50 42.37 -28.14
C ALA A 662 36.51 42.36 -29.70
N ASN A 663 35.45 41.78 -30.29
CA ASN A 663 34.52 42.45 -31.24
C ASN A 663 34.13 41.66 -32.54
N THR A 664 32.81 41.63 -32.78
CA THR A 664 32.07 41.59 -34.07
C THR A 664 32.28 40.56 -35.21
N SER A 665 31.12 40.01 -35.63
CA SER A 665 30.50 40.05 -36.99
C SER A 665 30.35 38.76 -37.84
N ALA A 666 29.21 38.71 -38.53
CA ALA A 666 28.83 37.78 -39.61
C ALA A 666 28.32 38.63 -40.81
N PRO A 667 28.29 38.11 -42.06
CA PRO A 667 27.08 37.44 -42.57
C PRO A 667 27.33 36.30 -43.61
N GLY A 668 26.25 35.67 -44.13
CA GLY A 668 26.28 34.70 -45.25
C GLY A 668 26.14 35.35 -46.64
N PRO A 669 25.53 34.71 -47.69
CA PRO A 669 24.87 33.39 -47.75
C PRO A 669 25.09 32.53 -49.05
N ALA A 670 24.43 31.34 -49.12
CA ALA A 670 24.05 30.59 -50.36
C ALA A 670 25.20 29.91 -51.19
N PRO A 671 24.95 28.99 -52.18
CA PRO A 671 23.67 28.59 -52.80
C PRO A 671 23.40 27.05 -52.94
N HIS A 672 22.36 26.70 -53.71
CA HIS A 672 21.75 25.36 -53.85
C HIS A 672 22.51 24.32 -54.69
N SER A 673 22.25 23.04 -54.43
CA SER A 673 22.08 22.00 -55.46
C SER A 673 21.11 20.90 -54.98
N ALA A 674 20.54 20.09 -55.89
CA ALA A 674 19.54 19.06 -55.58
C ALA A 674 19.64 17.85 -56.51
N PRO A 675 19.33 16.62 -56.04
CA PRO A 675 19.08 15.47 -56.92
C PRO A 675 17.70 14.82 -56.75
N THR A 676 16.93 14.82 -57.85
CA THR A 676 16.12 13.71 -58.38
C THR A 676 15.54 12.63 -57.42
N ARG A 677 14.28 12.86 -57.04
CA ARG A 677 13.22 11.87 -56.75
C ARG A 677 13.38 10.54 -57.54
N ARG A 678 13.62 9.43 -56.84
CA ARG A 678 13.36 8.05 -57.33
C ARG A 678 12.10 7.50 -56.68
N VAL A 679 11.29 6.78 -57.46
CA VAL A 679 10.07 6.09 -56.98
C VAL A 679 10.36 4.59 -56.90
N PRO A 680 10.20 3.94 -55.74
CA PRO A 680 10.23 2.47 -55.65
C PRO A 680 9.04 1.86 -56.40
N LEU A 681 9.24 0.73 -57.07
CA LEU A 681 8.13 -0.07 -57.58
C LEU A 681 7.29 -0.59 -56.41
N ARG A 682 5.96 -0.60 -56.58
CA ARG A 682 5.07 -1.37 -55.71
C ARG A 682 5.28 -2.86 -55.98
N SER A 683 5.96 -3.56 -55.08
CA SER A 683 5.70 -4.99 -54.89
C SER A 683 4.27 -5.17 -54.38
N ARG A 684 3.60 -6.23 -54.82
CA ARG A 684 2.43 -6.77 -54.10
C ARG A 684 2.98 -7.61 -52.95
N GLY A 685 2.69 -7.21 -51.73
CA GLY A 685 2.91 -7.99 -50.50
C GLY A 685 1.60 -8.06 -49.72
N ASP A 686 1.54 -8.96 -48.75
CA ASP A 686 0.33 -9.35 -48.03
C ASP A 686 -0.49 -8.22 -47.40
N PRO A 687 -1.81 -8.45 -47.19
CA PRO A 687 -2.63 -7.64 -46.29
C PRO A 687 -2.29 -7.97 -44.82
N THR A 688 -1.02 -7.79 -44.41
CA THR A 688 -0.68 -7.73 -42.99
C THR A 688 -1.45 -6.58 -42.36
N ILE A 689 -2.26 -6.88 -41.34
CA ILE A 689 -2.98 -5.86 -40.58
C ILE A 689 -1.93 -4.93 -39.96
N ASN A 690 -1.85 -3.70 -40.46
CA ASN A 690 -1.11 -2.62 -39.82
C ASN A 690 -1.84 -2.24 -38.52
N ILE A 691 -1.61 -3.03 -37.48
CA ILE A 691 -1.79 -2.57 -36.11
C ILE A 691 -0.74 -1.48 -35.92
N GLU A 692 -1.19 -0.22 -35.85
CA GLU A 692 -0.30 0.89 -35.50
C GLU A 692 0.37 0.58 -34.17
N ARG A 693 1.67 0.88 -34.04
CA ARG A 693 2.37 0.72 -32.76
C ARG A 693 1.71 1.65 -31.74
N ASP A 694 1.24 1.08 -30.64
CA ASP A 694 0.68 1.81 -29.53
C ASP A 694 1.84 2.24 -28.60
N PRO A 695 2.24 3.52 -28.59
CA PRO A 695 3.43 3.97 -27.84
C PRO A 695 3.22 3.99 -26.32
N ASP A 696 1.99 3.76 -25.84
CA ASP A 696 1.66 3.61 -24.42
C ASP A 696 1.42 2.13 -24.03
N ASN A 697 1.81 1.17 -24.88
CA ASN A 697 1.82 -0.27 -24.58
C ASN A 697 3.04 -0.64 -23.70
N PRO A 698 2.86 -0.99 -22.40
CA PRO A 698 3.98 -1.24 -21.48
C PRO A 698 4.78 -2.52 -21.80
N LEU A 699 4.31 -3.31 -22.76
CA LEU A 699 4.86 -4.61 -23.14
C LEU A 699 5.23 -4.65 -24.65
N GLU A 700 5.50 -3.51 -25.29
CA GLU A 700 6.11 -3.50 -26.64
C GLU A 700 7.59 -3.95 -26.54
N GLY A 701 7.89 -5.16 -27.02
CA GLY A 701 9.23 -5.75 -26.97
C GLY A 701 9.56 -6.47 -25.66
N SER A 702 8.58 -6.71 -24.78
CA SER A 702 8.77 -7.55 -23.60
C SER A 702 8.92 -9.03 -23.97
N ASP A 703 9.70 -9.76 -23.18
CA ASP A 703 9.75 -11.23 -23.26
C ASP A 703 8.37 -11.86 -23.00
N THR A 704 8.06 -12.92 -23.74
CA THR A 704 6.91 -13.81 -23.54
C THR A 704 6.76 -14.30 -22.09
N THR A 705 7.87 -14.54 -21.38
CA THR A 705 7.86 -14.92 -19.95
C THR A 705 7.19 -13.87 -19.06
N ALA A 706 7.29 -12.58 -19.40
CA ALA A 706 6.66 -11.50 -18.64
C ALA A 706 5.13 -11.53 -18.74
N SER A 707 4.58 -12.12 -19.81
CA SER A 707 3.13 -12.21 -20.01
C SER A 707 2.45 -13.22 -19.09
N ARG A 708 3.14 -14.33 -18.75
CA ARG A 708 2.64 -15.36 -17.81
C ARG A 708 2.49 -14.82 -16.38
N ARG A 709 3.19 -13.74 -16.01
CA ARG A 709 3.21 -13.17 -14.65
C ARG A 709 2.11 -12.14 -14.36
N ILE A 710 1.19 -11.86 -15.31
CA ILE A 710 0.25 -10.74 -15.21
C ILE A 710 -1.19 -11.19 -15.47
N TRP A 711 -2.08 -11.07 -14.48
CA TRP A 711 -3.50 -11.43 -14.56
C TRP A 711 -4.41 -10.28 -14.08
N CYS A 712 -5.61 -10.14 -14.64
CA CYS A 712 -6.56 -9.05 -14.28
C CYS A 712 -7.85 -9.62 -13.70
N VAL A 713 -8.04 -9.50 -12.39
CA VAL A 713 -9.26 -9.94 -11.71
C VAL A 713 -10.31 -8.84 -11.76
N THR A 714 -11.44 -9.14 -12.38
CA THR A 714 -12.53 -8.17 -12.65
C THR A 714 -13.93 -8.75 -12.45
N THR A 715 -14.01 -10.03 -12.11
CA THR A 715 -15.20 -10.75 -11.65
C THR A 715 -15.36 -10.58 -10.14
N SER A 716 -16.55 -10.90 -9.61
CA SER A 716 -16.76 -11.01 -8.17
C SER A 716 -16.33 -12.41 -7.70
N GLU A 717 -15.55 -12.49 -6.64
CA GLU A 717 -14.99 -13.75 -6.11
C GLU A 717 -15.55 -14.06 -4.72
N LEU A 718 -15.84 -15.35 -4.47
CA LEU A 718 -16.28 -15.85 -3.17
C LEU A 718 -15.08 -15.96 -2.21
N VAL A 719 -15.29 -15.56 -0.96
CA VAL A 719 -14.28 -15.65 0.11
C VAL A 719 -14.29 -17.04 0.73
N GLU A 720 -13.18 -17.77 0.58
CA GLU A 720 -12.98 -19.10 1.15
C GLU A 720 -11.97 -19.10 2.31
N PRO A 721 -12.16 -19.91 3.37
CA PRO A 721 -13.25 -20.89 3.56
C PRO A 721 -14.60 -20.24 3.94
N ALA A 722 -15.64 -20.55 3.18
CA ALA A 722 -16.95 -19.92 3.28
C ALA A 722 -17.64 -20.16 4.64
N GLU A 723 -17.37 -21.28 5.33
CA GLU A 723 -17.89 -21.59 6.67
C GLU A 723 -17.27 -20.75 7.82
N THR A 724 -16.46 -19.75 7.46
CA THR A 724 -16.10 -18.63 8.33
C THR A 724 -17.30 -17.72 8.61
N PHE A 725 -18.19 -17.54 7.62
CA PHE A 725 -19.22 -16.50 7.63
C PHE A 725 -20.66 -17.08 7.64
N ALA A 726 -21.59 -16.37 8.28
CA ALA A 726 -23.02 -16.70 8.30
C ALA A 726 -23.77 -16.18 7.06
N GLU A 727 -23.09 -15.47 6.16
CA GLU A 727 -23.60 -14.96 4.90
C GLU A 727 -22.53 -15.04 3.81
N ARG A 728 -22.96 -15.14 2.55
CA ARG A 728 -22.06 -15.17 1.39
C ARG A 728 -21.26 -13.86 1.33
N VAL A 729 -19.95 -13.95 1.51
CA VAL A 729 -19.03 -12.81 1.37
C VAL A 729 -18.35 -12.90 0.01
N GLU A 730 -18.48 -11.84 -0.78
CA GLU A 730 -17.83 -11.72 -2.08
C GLU A 730 -17.24 -10.32 -2.26
N GLY A 731 -16.11 -10.26 -2.96
CA GLY A 731 -15.42 -9.01 -3.29
C GLY A 731 -15.51 -8.71 -4.78
N SER A 732 -15.89 -7.47 -5.12
CA SER A 732 -16.11 -7.04 -6.52
C SER A 732 -15.14 -5.96 -7.00
N LEU A 733 -14.36 -5.32 -6.12
CA LEU A 733 -13.38 -4.30 -6.51
C LEU A 733 -12.30 -4.93 -7.42
N PRO A 734 -12.07 -4.42 -8.64
CA PRO A 734 -11.17 -5.06 -9.61
C PRO A 734 -9.70 -4.66 -9.39
N TYR A 735 -8.78 -5.50 -9.84
CA TYR A 735 -7.33 -5.23 -9.81
C TYR A 735 -6.58 -5.91 -10.95
N VAL A 736 -5.38 -5.43 -11.24
CA VAL A 736 -4.37 -6.17 -12.01
C VAL A 736 -3.26 -6.61 -11.06
N ALA A 737 -2.87 -7.88 -11.16
CA ALA A 737 -1.77 -8.44 -10.40
C ALA A 737 -0.57 -8.69 -11.30
N CYS A 738 0.62 -8.53 -10.73
CA CYS A 738 1.89 -8.86 -11.37
C CYS A 738 2.82 -9.55 -10.36
N ALA A 739 3.31 -10.75 -10.68
CA ALA A 739 4.33 -11.44 -9.90
C ALA A 739 5.74 -11.02 -10.34
N SER A 740 6.73 -10.98 -9.43
CA SER A 740 8.10 -10.59 -9.76
C SER A 740 8.78 -11.57 -10.72
N GLY A 741 9.61 -11.07 -11.63
CA GLY A 741 10.35 -11.90 -12.61
C GLY A 741 11.49 -12.76 -12.04
N LYS A 742 11.56 -12.90 -10.71
CA LYS A 742 12.52 -13.67 -9.92
C LYS A 742 11.87 -14.07 -8.60
N THR A 743 12.37 -15.14 -7.99
CA THR A 743 12.09 -15.51 -6.60
C THR A 743 13.03 -14.80 -5.64
N TYR A 744 12.59 -14.59 -4.39
CA TYR A 744 13.34 -13.92 -3.34
C TYR A 744 13.10 -14.57 -1.97
N PRO A 745 14.15 -14.97 -1.23
CA PRO A 745 14.02 -15.44 0.15
C PRO A 745 13.92 -14.24 1.09
N PHE A 746 12.80 -13.52 1.00
CA PHE A 746 12.41 -12.48 1.95
C PHE A 746 11.42 -13.06 2.96
N ASN A 747 11.56 -12.65 4.23
CA ASN A 747 10.64 -13.01 5.30
C ASN A 747 9.42 -12.06 5.36
N GLY A 748 9.50 -10.94 4.64
CA GLY A 748 8.46 -9.92 4.51
C GLY A 748 8.77 -8.94 3.38
N VAL A 749 7.78 -8.15 2.99
CA VAL A 749 7.90 -7.10 1.99
C VAL A 749 7.18 -5.84 2.47
N LEU A 750 7.79 -4.67 2.27
CA LEU A 750 7.18 -3.35 2.49
C LEU A 750 7.13 -2.58 1.16
N LEU A 751 6.32 -1.54 1.08
CA LEU A 751 6.05 -0.76 -0.14
C LEU A 751 5.97 0.74 0.19
N ASP A 752 6.73 1.55 -0.54
CA ASP A 752 6.47 3.00 -0.69
C ASP A 752 6.03 3.32 -2.14
N GLU A 753 5.83 4.59 -2.48
CA GLU A 753 5.36 5.01 -3.81
C GLU A 753 6.31 4.65 -4.97
N GLU A 754 7.61 4.52 -4.69
CA GLU A 754 8.70 4.31 -5.65
C GLU A 754 9.41 2.96 -5.46
N ARG A 755 9.30 2.33 -4.27
CA ARG A 755 10.17 1.23 -3.84
C ARG A 755 9.41 0.06 -3.21
N ILE A 756 9.89 -1.16 -3.46
CA ILE A 756 9.61 -2.33 -2.61
C ILE A 756 10.84 -2.66 -1.77
N LEU A 757 10.65 -2.94 -0.49
CA LEU A 757 11.70 -3.38 0.43
C LEU A 757 11.50 -4.85 0.75
N GLY A 758 12.38 -5.71 0.25
CA GLY A 758 12.48 -7.09 0.70
C GLY A 758 13.20 -7.19 2.04
N ILE A 759 12.52 -7.73 3.06
CA ILE A 759 13.02 -7.81 4.44
C ILE A 759 13.61 -9.20 4.69
N ARG A 760 14.81 -9.28 5.28
CA ARG A 760 15.44 -10.53 5.74
C ARG A 760 15.74 -10.47 7.23
N VAL A 761 15.38 -11.51 7.98
CA VAL A 761 15.59 -11.62 9.43
C VAL A 761 16.61 -12.68 9.82
N ASP A 762 17.11 -12.64 11.06
CA ASP A 762 17.74 -13.79 11.71
C ASP A 762 16.72 -14.67 12.45
N PHE A 763 17.19 -15.78 13.03
CA PHE A 763 16.38 -16.79 13.72
C PHE A 763 15.62 -16.29 14.97
N LEU A 764 15.74 -15.01 15.32
CA LEU A 764 14.97 -14.33 16.38
C LEU A 764 14.03 -13.25 15.80
N ASP A 765 13.63 -13.36 14.53
CA ASP A 765 12.84 -12.37 13.75
C ASP A 765 13.47 -10.95 13.68
N ARG A 766 14.76 -10.79 14.03
CA ARG A 766 15.44 -9.49 13.98
C ARG A 766 15.90 -9.19 12.56
N ILE A 767 15.53 -8.02 12.03
CA ILE A 767 15.87 -7.61 10.66
C ILE A 767 17.39 -7.43 10.51
N ARG A 768 17.99 -8.05 9.48
CA ARG A 768 19.44 -8.04 9.22
C ARG A 768 19.84 -7.48 7.87
N GLN A 769 18.94 -7.47 6.90
CA GLN A 769 19.15 -6.87 5.59
C GLN A 769 17.82 -6.41 5.02
N ILE A 770 17.86 -5.27 4.32
CA ILE A 770 16.80 -4.85 3.41
C ILE A 770 17.33 -4.83 1.97
N GLU A 771 16.51 -5.25 1.02
CA GLU A 771 16.79 -5.24 -0.41
C GLU A 771 15.78 -4.31 -1.09
N VAL A 772 16.24 -3.12 -1.48
CA VAL A 772 15.42 -2.02 -2.00
C VAL A 772 15.34 -2.15 -3.53
N HIS A 773 14.14 -2.41 -4.06
CA HIS A 773 13.84 -2.42 -5.49
C HIS A 773 13.16 -1.10 -5.87
N HIS A 774 13.82 -0.24 -6.64
CA HIS A 774 13.26 1.05 -7.10
C HIS A 774 12.55 0.90 -8.44
N PHE A 775 11.44 1.61 -8.65
CA PHE A 775 10.61 1.51 -9.87
C PHE A 775 10.59 2.77 -10.74
N GLY A 776 10.53 3.99 -10.18
CA GLY A 776 10.64 5.22 -10.99
C GLY A 776 10.23 6.53 -10.32
#